data_AF-A0A410J394-F1
#
_entry.id   AF-A0A410J394-F1
#
_cell.length_a   1.000
_cell.length_b   1.000
_cell.length_c   1.000
_cell.angle_alpha   90.00
_cell.angle_beta   90.00
_cell.angle_gamma   90.00
#
_symmetry.space_group_name_H-M   'P 1'
#
loop_
_entity.id
_entity.type
_entity.pdbx_description
1 polymer ?
#
loop_
_entity_poly.entity_id
_entity_poly.type
_entity_poly.pdbx_seq_one_letter_code
_entity_poly.pdbx_strand_id
1 'polypeptide(L)'
;MRVPREAFIVKVRRGTSDEAVGVGFVVGDKRIVTCAHVVNVALGRPRPDRSEPPEGARIQVEFVLLGDAEGGPVRNCRISAWDPPSTAGSEGRDVAGLTVVGGDELPSRAGPARLLDAQACDTDVSAFGYPRTPTRGVNGAWTSCVLRGAVGGGLIQLDAGSEAALRAQPGYSGSPVVAKDRWGDAVLGMLTIASKDGTAADAYAVPLPEIASAWPEALGRKVLPPCPYRGLQAFTAADAEAGLFVGRDWEVKRLRDMVRTQPLAMVTGPSGVGKSSLVAAGLQPALEEEGWVAAAFRPGASPYESVARAILDLEHPGAPHTLDQLGSRTASLREEGFWKVAERLAILTGKRLVFLGDQFEEVFSGGADARERLAFLRHLFPPADSLPSPDVRLVCTLRADFLPDLLELPDVGSRFQDRQLNVSPLDEDALTTVIVEPARRAGVAFTPGLAEAIAGEASKSAGSLPLLEFALTELWPLQRDRHISFDSYHSVDGVSGALNRHAESVYTFLAEQFPEPRIRRALLSMVRARGGSASAVRVTAHRAHLGGDWFIAQLLAQPEHRLVVIGPGGADTAEIAHEALIREWKRLAGWVDEDADFQQWLAVLEERASEGDLLSATRVAEAQRWLGERHTDIPEAVRELIEHSSSEILQQQRTQEMLSQSQELTEQLRERSELLARQNRDIELRHTETEEARQVLEERAEQLAVSMRYMSEFLGNVSHELRTPLSSLLILAKLLADNAGANLTPLQVEYAETIHGAGSDLLHLLNDLLDLSMVDAGKMELSPTRIALVQVVDHLEALFRPLMEEKALDFSVRVSPELPATFRTDEQRLLQVLRNLLSNAVKFTDVGAVELVIRWAGAELPEPIREQFLETGQLRAQDEAVIAFSVTDTGIGIAPDKLESVFELVKQGATTNRKFGGTGLGLSISREIARLLGGEIFVTSEPSRGSAFTFFLPLRALAPSPGSHASVVTTPPPRRGATAIGPRPHRTGAFSGEKVLIVDDDIRTVFALATVLEAHHVNVVYAEDGREGIEVLERNADTSLVLMDIAMPHMDGHAAVKAIRSMPQFSRLPIIMLSAHAMKADAEKALASGASDFMTKPVDSQHLLANIRRWLEEDPPHPQQGGAGGRFTG
;
A
#
# COMPACT_ATOMS: atom_id res chain seq x y z
N MET A 1 23.56 -5.41 -26.01
CA MET A 1 23.92 -6.84 -26.03
C MET A 1 25.28 -6.97 -25.36
N ARG A 2 25.44 -7.85 -24.36
CA ARG A 2 26.72 -8.06 -23.67
C ARG A 2 27.67 -8.76 -24.65
N VAL A 3 28.73 -8.08 -25.08
CA VAL A 3 29.75 -8.70 -25.94
C VAL A 3 30.70 -9.47 -25.02
N PRO A 4 30.78 -10.81 -25.13
CA PRO A 4 31.68 -11.58 -24.29
C PRO A 4 33.14 -11.29 -24.67
N ARG A 5 34.07 -11.46 -23.75
CA ARG A 5 35.51 -11.21 -23.99
C ARG A 5 36.10 -11.94 -25.18
N GLU A 6 35.60 -13.12 -25.51
CA GLU A 6 36.01 -13.89 -26.68
C GLU A 6 35.65 -13.19 -28.00
N ALA A 7 34.63 -12.33 -28.00
CA ALA A 7 34.13 -11.66 -29.20
C ALA A 7 34.84 -10.35 -29.54
N PHE A 8 35.59 -9.76 -28.61
CA PHE A 8 36.31 -8.51 -28.86
C PHE A 8 37.83 -8.66 -28.89
N ILE A 9 38.40 -9.83 -28.59
CA ILE A 9 39.85 -10.05 -28.59
C ILE A 9 40.33 -10.50 -29.98
N VAL A 10 41.45 -9.93 -30.44
CA VAL A 10 42.10 -10.30 -31.69
C VAL A 10 43.59 -10.61 -31.50
N LYS A 11 44.08 -11.56 -32.28
CA LYS A 11 45.50 -11.88 -32.45
C LYS A 11 46.11 -10.97 -33.52
N VAL A 12 47.20 -10.29 -33.22
CA VAL A 12 47.96 -9.52 -34.22
C VAL A 12 49.05 -10.42 -34.81
N ARG A 13 49.07 -10.55 -36.14
CA ARG A 13 49.97 -11.48 -36.87
C ARG A 13 51.21 -10.77 -37.43
N ARG A 14 52.32 -11.52 -37.56
CA ARG A 14 53.52 -11.04 -38.26
C ARG A 14 53.37 -11.23 -39.78
N GLY A 15 53.20 -10.15 -40.53
CA GLY A 15 52.99 -10.24 -41.98
C GLY A 15 51.82 -11.17 -42.32
N THR A 16 52.06 -12.18 -43.17
CA THR A 16 51.09 -13.24 -43.51
C THR A 16 51.30 -14.54 -42.73
N SER A 17 52.27 -14.60 -41.82
CA SER A 17 52.54 -15.80 -41.01
C SER A 17 51.47 -15.97 -39.93
N ASP A 18 51.37 -17.17 -39.37
CA ASP A 18 50.47 -17.46 -38.24
C ASP A 18 51.08 -17.08 -36.87
N GLU A 19 52.26 -16.46 -36.87
CA GLU A 19 52.97 -16.07 -35.64
C GLU A 19 52.25 -14.88 -34.97
N ALA A 20 51.82 -15.07 -33.71
CA ALA A 20 51.31 -13.98 -32.89
C ALA A 20 52.45 -13.07 -32.43
N VAL A 21 52.32 -11.76 -32.70
CA VAL A 21 53.27 -10.74 -32.21
C VAL A 21 52.70 -9.94 -31.04
N GLY A 22 51.41 -10.03 -30.81
CA GLY A 22 50.70 -9.40 -29.71
C GLY A 22 49.19 -9.59 -29.85
N VAL A 23 48.45 -8.88 -29.02
CA VAL A 23 47.00 -8.93 -28.95
C VAL A 23 46.44 -7.53 -29.25
N GLY A 24 45.20 -7.47 -29.69
CA GLY A 24 44.43 -6.24 -29.74
C GLY A 24 42.98 -6.51 -29.36
N PHE A 25 42.17 -5.47 -29.32
CA PHE A 25 40.75 -5.62 -29.03
C PHE A 25 39.87 -4.62 -29.79
N VAL A 26 38.64 -5.03 -30.07
CA VAL A 26 37.64 -4.27 -30.82
C VAL A 26 37.02 -3.20 -29.92
N VAL A 27 36.94 -1.97 -30.41
CA VAL A 27 36.42 -0.79 -29.70
C VAL A 27 35.30 -0.06 -30.47
N GLY A 28 34.97 -0.54 -31.66
CA GLY A 28 33.89 -0.04 -32.50
C GLY A 28 33.66 -0.95 -33.69
N ASP A 29 32.70 -0.60 -34.54
CA ASP A 29 32.21 -1.46 -35.62
C ASP A 29 33.27 -1.92 -36.63
N LYS A 30 34.38 -1.18 -36.74
CA LYS A 30 35.55 -1.54 -37.58
C LYS A 30 36.88 -1.15 -36.94
N ARG A 31 36.88 -0.82 -35.64
CA ARG A 31 38.01 -0.18 -34.96
C ARG A 31 38.60 -1.12 -33.91
N ILE A 32 39.92 -1.26 -33.92
CA ILE A 32 40.70 -2.13 -33.04
C ILE A 32 41.83 -1.31 -32.42
N VAL A 33 42.17 -1.59 -31.17
CA VAL A 33 43.31 -0.99 -30.46
C VAL A 33 44.35 -2.06 -30.14
N THR A 34 45.62 -1.70 -30.24
CA THR A 34 46.78 -2.50 -29.80
C THR A 34 47.96 -1.57 -29.44
N CYS A 35 49.07 -2.12 -28.96
CA CYS A 35 50.27 -1.32 -28.70
C CYS A 35 50.98 -0.90 -30.00
N ALA A 36 51.54 0.31 -30.02
CA ALA A 36 52.32 0.79 -31.16
C ALA A 36 53.53 -0.09 -31.46
N HIS A 37 54.21 -0.59 -30.42
CA HIS A 37 55.33 -1.50 -30.61
C HIS A 37 54.92 -2.87 -31.18
N VAL A 38 53.68 -3.33 -30.93
CA VAL A 38 53.15 -4.58 -31.52
C VAL A 38 53.00 -4.41 -33.03
N VAL A 39 52.49 -3.25 -33.47
CA VAL A 39 52.41 -2.88 -34.88
C VAL A 39 53.80 -2.81 -35.54
N ASN A 40 54.81 -2.25 -34.85
CA ASN A 40 56.19 -2.27 -35.35
C ASN A 40 56.67 -3.71 -35.62
N VAL A 41 56.50 -4.61 -34.65
CA VAL A 41 56.91 -6.02 -34.80
C VAL A 41 56.12 -6.74 -35.89
N ALA A 42 54.82 -6.44 -36.05
CA ALA A 42 53.98 -6.97 -37.12
C ALA A 42 54.48 -6.58 -38.52
N LEU A 43 55.03 -5.36 -38.65
CA LEU A 43 55.63 -4.82 -39.88
C LEU A 43 57.11 -5.20 -40.07
N GLY A 44 57.70 -5.97 -39.15
CA GLY A 44 59.14 -6.29 -39.18
C GLY A 44 60.06 -5.13 -38.82
N ARG A 45 59.54 -4.07 -38.19
CA ARG A 45 60.28 -2.90 -37.70
C ARG A 45 60.81 -3.15 -36.28
N PRO A 46 61.89 -2.45 -35.86
CA PRO A 46 62.36 -2.50 -34.48
C PRO A 46 61.27 -2.10 -33.48
N ARG A 47 61.13 -2.83 -32.37
CA ARG A 47 60.15 -2.57 -31.30
C ARG A 47 60.14 -1.09 -30.82
N PRO A 48 61.28 -0.42 -30.57
CA PRO A 48 61.31 0.97 -30.09
C PRO A 48 61.22 2.03 -31.21
N ASP A 49 60.96 1.65 -32.47
CA ASP A 49 60.86 2.61 -33.57
C ASP A 49 59.68 3.58 -33.34
N ARG A 50 59.98 4.87 -33.30
CA ARG A 50 59.01 5.94 -33.04
C ARG A 50 58.44 6.55 -34.32
N SER A 51 59.07 6.31 -35.48
CA SER A 51 58.63 6.89 -36.74
C SER A 51 57.28 6.31 -37.16
N GLU A 52 56.40 7.15 -37.70
CA GLU A 52 55.07 6.72 -38.10
C GLU A 52 55.16 5.65 -39.21
N PRO A 53 54.39 4.55 -39.13
CA PRO A 53 54.33 3.56 -40.19
C PRO A 53 53.87 4.16 -41.54
N PRO A 54 54.31 3.61 -42.69
CA PRO A 54 53.87 4.09 -44.00
C PRO A 54 52.34 4.03 -44.16
N GLU A 55 51.72 5.04 -44.79
CA GLU A 55 50.25 5.12 -44.96
C GLU A 55 49.61 3.89 -45.65
N GLY A 56 50.37 3.19 -46.50
CA GLY A 56 49.93 1.98 -47.19
C GLY A 56 50.10 0.67 -46.40
N ALA A 57 50.69 0.71 -45.21
CA ALA A 57 50.98 -0.48 -44.41
C ALA A 57 49.69 -1.20 -43.98
N ARG A 58 49.70 -2.53 -44.06
CA ARG A 58 48.58 -3.40 -43.68
C ARG A 58 48.99 -4.31 -42.54
N ILE A 59 48.10 -4.42 -41.55
CA ILE A 59 48.23 -5.33 -40.42
C ILE A 59 47.16 -6.41 -40.54
N GLN A 60 47.52 -7.67 -40.36
CA GLN A 60 46.56 -8.76 -40.28
C GLN A 60 46.20 -9.03 -38.82
N VAL A 61 44.90 -9.08 -38.55
CA VAL A 61 44.34 -9.48 -37.26
C VAL A 61 43.47 -10.71 -37.44
N GLU A 62 43.48 -11.61 -36.47
CA GLU A 62 42.72 -12.85 -36.48
C GLU A 62 41.84 -12.95 -35.23
N PHE A 63 40.56 -13.27 -35.42
CA PHE A 63 39.61 -13.48 -34.32
C PHE A 63 39.68 -14.94 -33.83
N VAL A 64 40.81 -15.31 -33.23
CA VAL A 64 41.11 -16.71 -32.88
C VAL A 64 40.04 -17.35 -31.98
N LEU A 65 39.45 -16.57 -31.07
CA LEU A 65 38.48 -17.05 -30.08
C LEU A 65 37.06 -17.22 -30.67
N LEU A 66 36.87 -16.81 -31.92
CA LEU A 66 35.63 -17.01 -32.68
C LEU A 66 35.74 -18.14 -33.72
N GLY A 67 36.94 -18.69 -33.91
CA GLY A 67 37.21 -19.77 -34.87
C GLY A 67 36.83 -21.15 -34.36
N ASP A 68 36.73 -22.11 -35.27
CA ASP A 68 36.61 -23.55 -35.00
C ASP A 68 37.97 -24.24 -35.17
N ALA A 69 37.98 -25.56 -35.40
CA ALA A 69 39.23 -26.33 -35.53
C ALA A 69 40.13 -25.91 -36.71
N GLU A 70 39.63 -25.09 -37.66
CA GLU A 70 40.36 -24.63 -38.84
C GLU A 70 40.98 -23.21 -38.67
N GLY A 71 40.74 -22.53 -37.54
CA GLY A 71 41.31 -21.22 -37.21
C GLY A 71 40.31 -20.06 -37.23
N GLY A 72 40.72 -18.89 -36.74
CA GLY A 72 39.84 -17.71 -36.63
C GLY A 72 39.72 -16.93 -37.95
N PRO A 73 38.61 -16.20 -38.17
CA PRO A 73 38.50 -15.32 -39.33
C PRO A 73 39.56 -14.21 -39.29
N VAL A 74 40.25 -14.00 -40.42
CA VAL A 74 41.32 -12.99 -40.57
C VAL A 74 40.76 -11.72 -41.22
N ARG A 75 41.27 -10.57 -40.81
CA ARG A 75 40.96 -9.25 -41.38
C ARG A 75 42.23 -8.45 -41.65
N ASN A 76 42.22 -7.69 -42.73
CA ASN A 76 43.27 -6.71 -43.01
C ASN A 76 42.86 -5.35 -42.43
N CYS A 77 43.80 -4.69 -41.75
CA CYS A 77 43.61 -3.39 -41.14
C CYS A 77 44.62 -2.37 -41.68
N ARG A 78 44.18 -1.11 -41.77
CA ARG A 78 45.07 0.05 -41.88
C ARG A 78 45.35 0.64 -40.52
N ILE A 79 46.48 1.31 -40.37
CA ILE A 79 46.78 2.10 -39.17
C ILE A 79 46.04 3.42 -39.30
N SER A 80 45.33 3.84 -38.26
CA SER A 80 44.45 5.02 -38.25
C SER A 80 44.72 5.97 -37.09
N ALA A 81 45.48 5.52 -36.09
CA ALA A 81 46.04 6.36 -35.04
C ALA A 81 47.40 5.79 -34.62
N TRP A 82 48.34 6.67 -34.28
CA TRP A 82 49.69 6.29 -33.89
C TRP A 82 50.20 7.22 -32.78
N ASP A 83 50.38 6.66 -31.59
CA ASP A 83 51.11 7.29 -30.47
C ASP A 83 52.32 6.39 -30.15
N PRO A 84 53.56 6.86 -30.43
CA PRO A 84 54.73 6.00 -30.47
C PRO A 84 55.07 5.37 -29.11
N PRO A 85 55.87 4.28 -29.09
CA PRO A 85 56.32 3.65 -27.86
C PRO A 85 57.06 4.61 -26.92
N SER A 86 56.81 4.53 -25.61
CA SER A 86 57.54 5.30 -24.60
C SER A 86 59.01 4.89 -24.56
N THR A 87 59.94 5.85 -24.60
CA THR A 87 61.39 5.61 -24.44
C THR A 87 61.94 6.53 -23.35
N ALA A 88 62.99 6.10 -22.63
CA ALA A 88 63.58 6.88 -21.54
C ALA A 88 63.85 8.34 -21.97
N GLY A 89 63.15 9.29 -21.35
CA GLY A 89 63.27 10.73 -21.62
C GLY A 89 62.39 11.32 -22.73
N SER A 90 61.40 10.58 -23.26
CA SER A 90 60.56 11.03 -24.38
C SER A 90 59.09 10.64 -24.22
N GLU A 91 58.18 11.58 -24.51
CA GLU A 91 56.72 11.40 -24.45
C GLU A 91 56.23 10.45 -25.55
N GLY A 92 55.33 9.52 -25.20
CA GLY A 92 54.69 8.55 -26.11
C GLY A 92 53.96 7.48 -25.30
N ARG A 93 52.70 7.19 -25.64
CA ARG A 93 51.81 6.32 -24.85
C ARG A 93 51.78 4.86 -25.30
N ASP A 94 52.49 4.52 -26.37
CA ASP A 94 52.54 3.16 -26.94
C ASP A 94 51.16 2.64 -27.39
N VAL A 95 50.40 3.46 -28.12
CA VAL A 95 49.03 3.15 -28.57
C VAL A 95 48.94 3.21 -30.10
N ALA A 96 48.33 2.20 -30.72
CA ALA A 96 48.01 2.20 -32.14
C ALA A 96 46.54 1.84 -32.37
N GLY A 97 45.90 2.64 -33.22
CA GLY A 97 44.55 2.42 -33.71
C GLY A 97 44.55 1.76 -35.07
N LEU A 98 43.77 0.69 -35.23
CA LEU A 98 43.63 -0.09 -36.45
C LEU A 98 42.18 0.00 -36.96
N THR A 99 42.00 0.19 -38.27
CA THR A 99 40.69 0.16 -38.92
C THR A 99 40.63 -0.96 -39.96
N VAL A 100 39.63 -1.83 -39.88
CA VAL A 100 39.39 -2.92 -40.87
C VAL A 100 39.10 -2.32 -42.26
N VAL A 101 39.71 -2.86 -43.31
CA VAL A 101 39.62 -2.39 -44.70
C VAL A 101 39.21 -3.50 -45.67
N GLY A 102 38.62 -3.14 -46.82
CA GLY A 102 38.30 -4.08 -47.90
C GLY A 102 36.82 -4.44 -48.07
N GLY A 103 35.88 -3.72 -47.44
CA GLY A 103 34.45 -4.04 -47.46
C GLY A 103 34.03 -5.07 -46.41
N ASP A 104 34.99 -5.78 -45.82
CA ASP A 104 34.77 -6.75 -44.76
C ASP A 104 34.27 -6.07 -43.47
N GLU A 105 33.10 -6.48 -42.99
CA GLU A 105 32.63 -6.18 -41.65
C GLU A 105 33.35 -7.07 -40.61
N LEU A 106 33.22 -6.70 -39.33
CA LEU A 106 33.58 -7.59 -38.24
C LEU A 106 32.84 -8.94 -38.41
N PRO A 107 33.44 -10.07 -37.99
CA PRO A 107 32.72 -11.34 -37.92
C PRO A 107 31.38 -11.19 -37.20
N SER A 108 30.36 -11.96 -37.57
CA SER A 108 28.99 -11.82 -37.02
C SER A 108 28.88 -11.98 -35.51
N ARG A 109 29.84 -12.66 -34.87
CA ARG A 109 29.94 -12.82 -33.41
C ARG A 109 30.87 -11.82 -32.74
N ALA A 110 31.58 -10.98 -33.49
CA ALA A 110 32.48 -9.97 -32.95
C ALA A 110 31.73 -8.66 -32.69
N GLY A 111 32.14 -7.95 -31.65
CA GLY A 111 31.53 -6.67 -31.27
C GLY A 111 32.49 -5.79 -30.47
N PRO A 112 32.17 -4.50 -30.31
CA PRO A 112 32.99 -3.60 -29.51
C PRO A 112 32.95 -3.98 -28.03
N ALA A 113 34.12 -3.95 -27.39
CA ALA A 113 34.23 -4.10 -25.95
C ALA A 113 33.57 -2.92 -25.24
N ARG A 114 32.99 -3.18 -24.06
CA ARG A 114 32.56 -2.11 -23.15
C ARG A 114 33.80 -1.51 -22.50
N LEU A 115 33.93 -0.19 -22.59
CA LEU A 115 35.12 0.54 -22.20
C LEU A 115 34.82 1.34 -20.93
N LEU A 116 35.55 1.07 -19.85
CA LEU A 116 35.38 1.76 -18.57
C LEU A 116 36.62 2.57 -18.21
N ASP A 117 36.40 3.79 -17.78
CA ASP A 117 37.38 4.55 -17.01
C ASP A 117 37.28 4.08 -15.56
N ALA A 118 38.11 3.12 -15.17
CA ALA A 118 38.14 2.60 -13.81
C ALA A 118 39.45 2.97 -13.11
N GLN A 119 39.32 3.65 -11.98
CA GLN A 119 40.40 3.92 -11.02
C GLN A 119 40.41 2.92 -9.84
N ALA A 120 39.64 1.82 -9.95
CA ALA A 120 39.39 0.91 -8.84
C ALA A 120 40.63 0.10 -8.47
N CYS A 121 41.24 0.41 -7.33
CA CYS A 121 42.30 -0.41 -6.74
C CYS A 121 41.74 -1.76 -6.24
N ASP A 122 42.61 -2.75 -6.19
CA ASP A 122 42.38 -4.14 -5.77
C ASP A 122 41.27 -4.88 -6.52
N THR A 123 41.13 -4.60 -7.82
CA THR A 123 40.14 -5.28 -8.69
C THR A 123 40.75 -6.50 -9.36
N ASP A 124 40.07 -7.65 -9.29
CA ASP A 124 40.41 -8.84 -10.07
C ASP A 124 40.16 -8.61 -11.56
N VAL A 125 41.21 -8.81 -12.36
CA VAL A 125 41.18 -8.62 -13.80
C VAL A 125 41.79 -9.82 -14.51
N SER A 126 41.47 -9.96 -15.80
CA SER A 126 42.01 -11.01 -16.64
C SER A 126 42.57 -10.44 -17.94
N ALA A 127 43.59 -11.09 -18.47
CA ALA A 127 44.20 -10.76 -19.75
C ALA A 127 44.43 -12.04 -20.56
N PHE A 128 44.39 -11.91 -21.89
CA PHE A 128 44.63 -13.01 -22.82
C PHE A 128 45.92 -12.77 -23.61
N GLY A 129 46.72 -13.80 -23.84
CA GLY A 129 47.95 -13.67 -24.62
C GLY A 129 48.56 -14.98 -25.07
N TYR A 130 49.73 -14.88 -25.70
CA TYR A 130 50.46 -16.01 -26.28
C TYR A 130 51.81 -16.19 -25.58
N PRO A 131 51.85 -16.79 -24.37
CA PRO A 131 53.09 -16.99 -23.63
C PRO A 131 54.03 -17.96 -24.36
N ARG A 132 55.32 -17.65 -24.34
CA ARG A 132 56.38 -18.55 -24.82
C ARG A 132 56.79 -19.58 -23.75
N THR A 133 56.53 -19.30 -22.47
CA THR A 133 56.91 -20.21 -21.38
C THR A 133 55.90 -20.15 -20.23
N PRO A 134 55.24 -21.27 -19.86
CA PRO A 134 55.22 -22.55 -20.59
C PRO A 134 54.49 -22.41 -21.93
N THR A 135 54.93 -23.13 -22.96
CA THR A 135 54.33 -23.08 -24.31
C THR A 135 52.90 -23.62 -24.25
N ARG A 136 51.90 -22.73 -24.28
CA ARG A 136 50.48 -23.12 -24.26
C ARG A 136 49.86 -22.95 -25.64
N GLY A 137 50.14 -23.89 -26.54
CA GLY A 137 49.43 -24.12 -27.82
C GLY A 137 49.33 -22.94 -28.80
N VAL A 138 48.66 -23.19 -29.93
CA VAL A 138 48.32 -22.17 -30.97
C VAL A 138 47.19 -21.25 -30.49
N ASN A 139 46.45 -21.65 -29.45
CA ASN A 139 45.18 -21.04 -29.02
C ASN A 139 45.31 -19.99 -27.90
N GLY A 140 46.52 -19.64 -27.47
CA GLY A 140 46.76 -18.63 -26.41
C GLY A 140 46.35 -19.09 -25.00
N ALA A 141 46.44 -18.20 -24.02
CA ALA A 141 46.13 -18.46 -22.62
C ALA A 141 45.56 -17.23 -21.89
N TRP A 142 44.62 -17.49 -20.99
CA TRP A 142 44.13 -16.52 -20.00
C TRP A 142 45.02 -16.50 -18.76
N THR A 143 45.13 -15.32 -18.16
CA THR A 143 45.80 -15.11 -16.87
C THR A 143 44.97 -14.13 -16.03
N SER A 144 45.04 -14.28 -14.70
CA SER A 144 44.34 -13.43 -13.74
C SER A 144 45.34 -12.58 -12.95
N CYS A 145 45.02 -11.31 -12.77
CA CYS A 145 45.81 -10.32 -12.05
C CYS A 145 44.93 -9.55 -11.06
N VAL A 146 45.56 -8.84 -10.13
CA VAL A 146 44.92 -7.83 -9.29
C VAL A 146 45.42 -6.46 -9.72
N LEU A 147 44.50 -5.54 -9.97
CA LEU A 147 44.81 -4.15 -10.32
C LEU A 147 45.14 -3.37 -9.05
N ARG A 148 46.34 -2.79 -8.90
CA ARG A 148 46.73 -2.06 -7.67
C ARG A 148 46.48 -0.55 -7.72
N GLY A 149 46.29 0.00 -8.92
CA GLY A 149 46.04 1.42 -9.14
C GLY A 149 47.10 2.08 -10.03
N ALA A 150 47.00 3.41 -10.15
CA ALA A 150 47.91 4.20 -10.97
C ALA A 150 49.28 4.39 -10.29
N VAL A 151 50.35 4.28 -11.08
CA VAL A 151 51.75 4.50 -10.68
C VAL A 151 52.32 5.69 -11.44
N GLY A 152 53.50 6.17 -11.01
CA GLY A 152 54.19 7.30 -11.65
C GLY A 152 54.32 7.12 -13.18
N GLY A 153 53.93 8.16 -13.93
CA GLY A 153 53.91 8.12 -15.40
C GLY A 153 52.56 7.76 -16.03
N GLY A 154 51.48 7.63 -15.24
CA GLY A 154 50.11 7.46 -15.75
C GLY A 154 49.75 6.03 -16.15
N LEU A 155 50.58 5.04 -15.83
CA LEU A 155 50.31 3.61 -16.04
C LEU A 155 49.61 3.00 -14.83
N ILE A 156 48.90 1.89 -15.04
CA ILE A 156 48.30 1.07 -13.99
C ILE A 156 49.21 -0.12 -13.68
N GLN A 157 49.47 -0.40 -12.40
CA GLN A 157 50.17 -1.62 -11.98
C GLN A 157 49.22 -2.80 -11.83
N LEU A 158 49.66 -3.96 -12.31
CA LEU A 158 49.00 -5.25 -12.20
C LEU A 158 49.89 -6.22 -11.43
N ASP A 159 49.38 -6.74 -10.32
CA ASP A 159 50.04 -7.76 -9.53
C ASP A 159 49.56 -9.16 -9.93
N ALA A 160 50.49 -10.10 -9.93
CA ALA A 160 50.21 -11.51 -10.10
C ALA A 160 49.46 -12.09 -8.88
N GLY A 161 48.32 -12.76 -9.10
CA GLY A 161 47.59 -13.43 -8.01
C GLY A 161 48.28 -14.69 -7.46
N SER A 162 49.38 -15.16 -8.06
CA SER A 162 50.21 -16.29 -7.60
C SER A 162 51.60 -16.23 -8.25
N GLU A 163 52.61 -16.92 -7.69
CA GLU A 163 53.97 -17.03 -8.29
C GLU A 163 54.00 -17.58 -9.73
N ALA A 164 52.90 -18.20 -10.19
CA ALA A 164 52.74 -18.74 -11.55
C ALA A 164 51.90 -17.83 -12.49
N ALA A 165 51.21 -16.82 -11.95
CA ALA A 165 50.37 -15.90 -12.72
C ALA A 165 51.26 -14.75 -13.25
N LEU A 166 51.25 -14.52 -14.57
CA LEU A 166 52.09 -13.56 -15.29
C LEU A 166 53.62 -13.64 -15.07
N ARG A 167 54.31 -14.18 -16.07
CA ARG A 167 55.62 -13.61 -16.44
C ARG A 167 55.37 -12.53 -17.48
N ALA A 168 55.91 -11.33 -17.29
CA ALA A 168 55.82 -10.22 -18.22
C ALA A 168 56.49 -10.58 -19.57
N GLN A 169 55.75 -11.26 -20.45
CA GLN A 169 56.23 -11.76 -21.74
C GLN A 169 55.59 -10.99 -22.90
N PRO A 170 56.34 -10.70 -23.99
CA PRO A 170 55.85 -9.90 -25.12
C PRO A 170 54.51 -10.35 -25.72
N GLY A 171 54.16 -11.63 -25.63
CA GLY A 171 52.92 -12.20 -26.20
C GLY A 171 51.61 -11.74 -25.54
N TYR A 172 51.65 -11.01 -24.42
CA TYR A 172 50.48 -10.35 -23.81
C TYR A 172 50.37 -8.86 -24.16
N SER A 173 51.33 -8.30 -24.89
CA SER A 173 51.31 -6.86 -25.21
C SER A 173 50.13 -6.52 -26.11
N GLY A 174 49.44 -5.42 -25.81
CA GLY A 174 48.23 -4.98 -26.50
C GLY A 174 46.95 -5.72 -26.07
N SER A 175 47.05 -6.64 -25.10
CA SER A 175 45.90 -7.34 -24.56
C SER A 175 44.99 -6.41 -23.76
N PRO A 176 43.66 -6.49 -23.89
CA PRO A 176 42.76 -5.78 -23.01
C PRO A 176 42.88 -6.30 -21.57
N VAL A 177 42.89 -5.37 -20.61
CA VAL A 177 42.72 -5.68 -19.19
C VAL A 177 41.23 -5.76 -18.90
N VAL A 178 40.71 -6.97 -18.76
CA VAL A 178 39.27 -7.25 -18.67
C VAL A 178 38.86 -7.47 -17.21
N ALA A 179 38.00 -6.60 -16.69
CA ALA A 179 37.26 -6.82 -15.47
C ALA A 179 35.87 -7.38 -15.80
N LYS A 180 35.33 -8.21 -14.90
CA LYS A 180 33.95 -8.66 -14.98
C LYS A 180 33.14 -7.91 -13.94
N ASP A 181 32.10 -7.22 -14.38
CA ASP A 181 31.10 -6.64 -13.49
C ASP A 181 29.70 -7.20 -13.82
N ARG A 182 28.67 -6.70 -13.13
CA ARG A 182 27.28 -7.15 -13.31
C ARG A 182 26.71 -6.96 -14.70
N TRP A 183 27.25 -6.05 -15.51
CA TRP A 183 26.84 -5.80 -16.88
C TRP A 183 27.68 -6.59 -17.91
N GLY A 184 28.60 -7.42 -17.44
CA GLY A 184 29.44 -8.32 -18.24
C GLY A 184 30.89 -7.89 -18.26
N ASP A 185 31.61 -8.36 -19.28
CA ASP A 185 33.03 -8.02 -19.45
C ASP A 185 33.20 -6.53 -19.82
N ALA A 186 34.18 -5.89 -19.19
CA ALA A 186 34.59 -4.51 -19.44
C ALA A 186 36.11 -4.41 -19.53
N VAL A 187 36.59 -3.55 -20.41
CA VAL A 187 38.01 -3.25 -20.58
C VAL A 187 38.34 -2.00 -19.78
N LEU A 188 39.35 -2.10 -18.90
CA LEU A 188 39.83 -1.00 -18.05
C LEU A 188 41.10 -0.34 -18.61
N GLY A 189 41.81 -1.05 -19.48
CA GLY A 189 43.09 -0.62 -20.03
C GLY A 189 43.64 -1.61 -21.04
N MET A 190 44.85 -1.33 -21.51
CA MET A 190 45.59 -2.19 -22.44
C MET A 190 46.97 -2.49 -21.85
N LEU A 191 47.32 -3.76 -21.79
CA LEU A 191 48.56 -4.21 -21.17
C LEU A 191 49.78 -3.79 -22.02
N THR A 192 50.72 -3.08 -21.39
CA THR A 192 52.02 -2.69 -21.95
C THR A 192 53.14 -3.18 -21.04
N ILE A 193 54.06 -3.98 -21.57
CA ILE A 193 55.12 -4.60 -20.75
C ILE A 193 56.41 -3.80 -20.91
N ALA A 194 56.77 -3.03 -19.88
CA ALA A 194 58.02 -2.30 -19.76
C ALA A 194 59.08 -3.12 -19.00
N SER A 195 59.66 -4.11 -19.66
CA SER A 195 61.00 -4.61 -19.31
C SER A 195 61.79 -4.88 -20.58
N LYS A 196 62.97 -4.26 -20.69
CA LYS A 196 63.89 -4.47 -21.82
C LYS A 196 64.53 -5.88 -21.78
N ASP A 197 64.56 -6.51 -20.61
CA ASP A 197 65.38 -7.70 -20.36
C ASP A 197 64.56 -8.96 -20.06
N GLY A 198 63.23 -8.88 -20.02
CA GLY A 198 62.34 -10.03 -19.82
C GLY A 198 62.34 -10.60 -18.39
N THR A 199 62.87 -9.84 -17.43
CA THR A 199 63.06 -10.23 -16.03
C THR A 199 62.07 -9.60 -15.05
N ALA A 200 61.22 -8.66 -15.50
CA ALA A 200 60.28 -7.99 -14.59
C ALA A 200 59.13 -8.92 -14.18
N ALA A 201 58.89 -8.99 -12.87
CA ALA A 201 57.71 -9.61 -12.27
C ALA A 201 56.45 -8.76 -12.45
N ASP A 202 56.62 -7.45 -12.71
CA ASP A 202 55.52 -6.48 -12.69
C ASP A 202 54.96 -6.24 -14.09
N ALA A 203 53.63 -6.25 -14.21
CA ALA A 203 52.92 -5.92 -15.44
C ALA A 203 52.28 -4.54 -15.33
N TYR A 204 52.31 -3.77 -16.42
CA TYR A 204 51.72 -2.45 -16.48
C TYR A 204 50.66 -2.39 -17.57
N ALA A 205 49.69 -1.50 -17.41
CA ALA A 205 48.68 -1.23 -18.43
C ALA A 205 48.52 0.26 -18.67
N VAL A 206 48.30 0.62 -19.94
CA VAL A 206 47.86 1.96 -20.33
C VAL A 206 46.36 2.07 -19.99
N PRO A 207 45.94 3.01 -19.14
CA PRO A 207 44.54 3.17 -18.77
C PRO A 207 43.72 3.69 -19.96
N LEU A 208 42.42 3.36 -20.02
CA LEU A 208 41.57 3.79 -21.14
C LEU A 208 41.53 5.30 -21.41
N PRO A 209 41.55 6.20 -20.43
CA PRO A 209 41.65 7.64 -20.69
C PRO A 209 42.88 8.05 -21.52
N GLU A 210 44.03 7.40 -21.29
CA GLU A 210 45.26 7.66 -22.04
C GLU A 210 45.15 7.10 -23.48
N ILE A 211 44.55 5.91 -23.63
CA ILE A 211 44.25 5.34 -24.96
C ILE A 211 43.26 6.22 -25.73
N ALA A 212 42.23 6.73 -25.06
CA ALA A 212 41.24 7.61 -25.66
C ALA A 212 41.85 8.96 -26.06
N SER A 213 42.83 9.47 -25.29
CA SER A 213 43.60 10.67 -25.62
C SER A 213 44.48 10.47 -26.86
N ALA A 214 45.00 9.26 -27.07
CA ALA A 214 45.76 8.90 -28.28
C ALA A 214 44.86 8.72 -29.52
N TRP A 215 43.56 8.39 -29.36
CA TRP A 215 42.61 8.30 -30.47
C TRP A 215 41.22 8.89 -30.16
N PRO A 216 41.10 10.22 -30.01
CA PRO A 216 39.88 10.86 -29.49
C PRO A 216 38.65 10.65 -30.38
N GLU A 217 38.83 10.69 -31.70
CA GLU A 217 37.75 10.48 -32.69
C GLU A 217 37.12 9.08 -32.60
N ALA A 218 37.88 8.09 -32.12
CA ALA A 218 37.40 6.72 -32.01
C ALA A 218 36.80 6.37 -30.67
N LEU A 219 37.40 6.90 -29.60
CA LEU A 219 37.23 6.40 -28.24
C LEU A 219 36.71 7.46 -27.26
N GLY A 220 36.86 8.75 -27.56
CA GLY A 220 36.67 9.83 -26.59
C GLY A 220 35.32 9.80 -25.86
N ARG A 221 34.22 9.58 -26.58
CA ARG A 221 32.86 9.46 -25.98
C ARG A 221 32.43 8.04 -25.66
N LYS A 222 33.22 7.03 -26.04
CA LYS A 222 32.92 5.61 -25.83
C LYS A 222 33.41 5.06 -24.49
N VAL A 223 34.45 5.68 -23.92
CA VAL A 223 34.90 5.36 -22.57
C VAL A 223 33.87 5.89 -21.57
N LEU A 224 33.24 4.94 -20.87
CA LEU A 224 32.24 5.22 -19.84
C LEU A 224 32.96 5.72 -18.58
N PRO A 225 32.58 6.90 -18.06
CA PRO A 225 33.09 7.38 -16.78
C PRO A 225 32.57 6.49 -15.62
N PRO A 226 33.21 6.56 -14.43
CA PRO A 226 32.70 5.92 -13.22
C PRO A 226 31.24 6.30 -12.97
N CYS A 227 30.43 5.33 -12.52
CA CYS A 227 29.03 5.58 -12.18
C CYS A 227 28.95 6.45 -10.92
N PRO A 228 28.30 7.63 -10.98
CA PRO A 228 28.18 8.52 -9.84
C PRO A 228 27.09 8.09 -8.84
N TYR A 229 26.19 7.20 -9.26
CA TYR A 229 25.06 6.72 -8.46
C TYR A 229 25.42 5.48 -7.65
N ARG A 230 24.81 5.34 -6.47
CA ARG A 230 25.17 4.32 -5.47
C ARG A 230 24.18 3.16 -5.36
N GLY A 231 23.10 3.20 -6.14
CA GLY A 231 22.07 2.16 -6.12
C GLY A 231 21.37 2.10 -4.77
N LEU A 232 21.34 0.91 -4.16
CA LEU A 232 20.72 0.71 -2.83
C LEU A 232 21.64 1.07 -1.65
N GLN A 233 22.86 1.54 -1.91
CA GLN A 233 23.82 1.90 -0.87
C GLN A 233 23.66 3.36 -0.48
N ALA A 234 23.90 3.66 0.80
CA ALA A 234 23.98 5.05 1.26
C ALA A 234 25.27 5.72 0.74
N PHE A 235 25.19 7.01 0.43
CA PHE A 235 26.36 7.84 0.18
C PHE A 235 27.28 7.92 1.42
N THR A 236 28.58 8.01 1.16
CA THR A 236 29.68 8.06 2.14
C THR A 236 30.39 9.42 2.13
N ALA A 237 31.29 9.65 3.08
CA ALA A 237 32.16 10.83 3.12
C ALA A 237 32.94 11.06 1.80
N ALA A 238 33.53 9.99 1.25
CA ALA A 238 34.26 10.07 -0.02
C ALA A 238 33.37 10.48 -1.21
N ASP A 239 32.08 10.17 -1.16
CA ASP A 239 31.13 10.59 -2.18
C ASP A 239 30.84 12.09 -2.13
N ALA A 240 30.78 12.66 -0.92
CA ALA A 240 30.61 14.10 -0.73
C ALA A 240 31.85 14.87 -1.18
N GLU A 241 33.07 14.37 -0.90
CA GLU A 241 34.33 14.94 -1.40
C GLU A 241 34.41 14.93 -2.94
N ALA A 242 33.93 13.84 -3.56
CA ALA A 242 33.77 13.73 -5.00
C ALA A 242 32.60 14.59 -5.54
N GLY A 243 31.81 15.19 -4.66
CA GLY A 243 30.69 16.05 -4.99
C GLY A 243 29.53 15.31 -5.63
N LEU A 244 29.30 14.05 -5.23
CA LEU A 244 28.20 13.21 -5.71
C LEU A 244 26.94 13.34 -4.84
N PHE A 245 27.10 13.67 -3.56
CA PHE A 245 25.99 13.92 -2.65
C PHE A 245 25.46 15.36 -2.80
N VAL A 246 24.26 15.53 -3.34
CA VAL A 246 23.66 16.84 -3.66
C VAL A 246 22.19 16.93 -3.25
N GLY A 247 21.63 18.14 -3.19
CA GLY A 247 20.19 18.38 -2.96
C GLY A 247 19.74 18.36 -1.49
N ARG A 248 20.68 18.25 -0.55
CA ARG A 248 20.42 18.20 0.91
C ARG A 248 21.19 19.26 1.72
N ASP A 249 21.68 20.30 1.05
CA ASP A 249 22.56 21.30 1.66
C ASP A 249 21.94 22.01 2.87
N TRP A 250 20.63 22.28 2.81
CA TRP A 250 19.91 22.93 3.91
C TRP A 250 19.78 22.03 5.14
N GLU A 251 19.40 20.76 4.95
CA GLU A 251 19.31 19.77 6.02
C GLU A 251 20.67 19.50 6.66
N VAL A 252 21.73 19.39 5.86
CA VAL A 252 23.11 19.23 6.37
C VAL A 252 23.49 20.40 7.24
N LYS A 253 23.26 21.64 6.76
CA LYS A 253 23.56 22.85 7.52
C LYS A 253 22.79 22.89 8.84
N ARG A 254 21.48 22.61 8.80
CA ARG A 254 20.62 22.60 9.99
C ARG A 254 21.03 21.53 11.00
N LEU A 255 21.35 20.32 10.53
CA LEU A 255 21.82 19.23 11.39
C LEU A 255 23.16 19.58 12.04
N ARG A 256 24.08 20.16 11.29
CA ARG A 256 25.38 20.63 11.81
C ARG A 256 25.21 21.68 12.89
N ASP A 257 24.34 22.68 12.69
CA ASP A 257 24.08 23.72 13.68
C ASP A 257 23.43 23.15 14.95
N MET A 258 22.57 22.14 14.81
CA MET A 258 21.97 21.41 15.92
C MET A 258 23.03 20.63 16.72
N VAL A 259 23.90 19.86 16.05
CA VAL A 259 24.98 19.09 16.71
C VAL A 259 26.00 19.99 17.40
N ARG A 260 26.23 21.21 16.92
CA ARG A 260 27.10 22.17 17.62
C ARG A 260 26.52 22.62 18.96
N THR A 261 25.22 22.84 19.01
CA THR A 261 24.52 23.44 20.16
C THR A 261 23.94 22.42 21.13
N GLN A 262 23.71 21.19 20.67
CA GLN A 262 23.04 20.14 21.43
C GLN A 262 23.91 18.88 21.48
N PRO A 263 23.93 18.18 22.62
CA PRO A 263 24.74 16.97 22.75
C PRO A 263 24.15 15.76 22.01
N LEU A 264 22.84 15.75 21.84
CA LEU A 264 22.07 14.69 21.21
C LEU A 264 21.23 15.29 20.08
N ALA A 265 21.25 14.64 18.93
CA ALA A 265 20.41 14.94 17.78
C ALA A 265 19.74 13.67 17.26
N MET A 266 18.45 13.74 16.97
CA MET A 266 17.67 12.66 16.37
C MET A 266 17.21 13.08 14.97
N VAL A 267 17.62 12.34 13.94
CA VAL A 267 17.22 12.55 12.55
C VAL A 267 16.08 11.59 12.24
N THR A 268 14.87 12.12 12.10
CA THR A 268 13.67 11.32 11.82
C THR A 268 13.21 11.47 10.38
N GLY A 269 12.50 10.49 9.85
CA GLY A 269 11.85 10.59 8.56
C GLY A 269 11.43 9.23 8.01
N PRO A 270 10.60 9.18 6.95
CA PRO A 270 10.19 7.93 6.32
C PRO A 270 11.36 7.06 5.87
N SER A 271 11.15 5.77 5.67
CA SER A 271 12.17 4.89 5.08
C SER A 271 12.58 5.42 3.69
N GLY A 272 13.86 5.28 3.31
CA GLY A 272 14.35 5.68 1.99
C GLY A 272 14.48 7.20 1.71
N VAL A 273 14.24 8.12 2.66
CA VAL A 273 14.42 9.57 2.38
C VAL A 273 15.89 10.05 2.38
N GLY A 274 16.85 9.17 2.63
CA GLY A 274 18.28 9.49 2.64
C GLY A 274 18.85 9.91 4.01
N LYS A 275 18.24 9.49 5.13
CA LYS A 275 18.72 9.81 6.49
C LYS A 275 20.18 9.38 6.74
N SER A 276 20.51 8.13 6.41
CA SER A 276 21.86 7.59 6.58
C SER A 276 22.88 8.35 5.72
N SER A 277 22.52 8.69 4.47
CA SER A 277 23.36 9.51 3.59
C SER A 277 23.54 10.94 4.10
N LEU A 278 22.48 11.56 4.65
CA LEU A 278 22.56 12.88 5.27
C LEU A 278 23.59 12.90 6.42
N VAL A 279 23.64 11.84 7.22
CA VAL A 279 24.58 11.71 8.33
C VAL A 279 25.98 11.35 7.84
N ALA A 280 26.14 10.31 7.02
CA ALA A 280 27.44 9.77 6.62
C ALA A 280 28.16 10.60 5.55
N ALA A 281 27.44 11.16 4.57
CA ALA A 281 28.00 11.99 3.50
C ALA A 281 27.88 13.49 3.79
N GLY A 282 26.83 13.90 4.51
CA GLY A 282 26.61 15.32 4.81
C GLY A 282 27.26 15.77 6.11
N LEU A 283 26.80 15.22 7.23
CA LEU A 283 27.21 15.67 8.56
C LEU A 283 28.64 15.27 8.93
N GLN A 284 29.00 14.00 8.73
CA GLN A 284 30.29 13.45 9.19
C GLN A 284 31.49 14.23 8.62
N PRO A 285 31.61 14.45 7.29
CA PRO A 285 32.74 15.21 6.73
C PRO A 285 32.77 16.64 7.25
N ALA A 286 31.61 17.29 7.36
CA ALA A 286 31.50 18.66 7.87
C ALA A 286 31.98 18.79 9.33
N LEU A 287 31.80 17.76 10.15
CA LEU A 287 32.32 17.72 11.52
C LEU A 287 33.80 17.36 11.57
N GLU A 288 34.27 16.45 10.70
CA GLU A 288 35.69 16.09 10.60
C GLU A 288 36.55 17.30 10.17
N GLU A 289 36.06 18.15 9.26
CA GLU A 289 36.66 19.44 8.91
C GLU A 289 36.77 20.40 10.12
N GLU A 290 35.85 20.27 11.09
CA GLU A 290 35.85 21.03 12.36
C GLU A 290 36.69 20.38 13.47
N GLY A 291 37.42 19.31 13.14
CA GLY A 291 38.30 18.59 14.06
C GLY A 291 37.60 17.57 14.97
N TRP A 292 36.36 17.18 14.65
CA TRP A 292 35.71 16.04 15.31
C TRP A 292 36.22 14.72 14.73
N VAL A 293 36.18 13.66 15.54
CA VAL A 293 36.41 12.29 15.09
C VAL A 293 35.11 11.51 15.23
N ALA A 294 34.64 10.97 14.10
CA ALA A 294 33.39 10.23 14.04
C ALA A 294 33.58 8.73 14.27
N ALA A 295 32.62 8.12 14.95
CA ALA A 295 32.46 6.67 15.03
C ALA A 295 31.00 6.29 14.78
N ALA A 296 30.76 5.46 13.77
CA ALA A 296 29.43 4.98 13.45
C ALA A 296 29.14 3.65 14.15
N PHE A 297 27.89 3.43 14.56
CA PHE A 297 27.42 2.14 15.05
C PHE A 297 25.98 1.88 14.59
N ARG A 298 25.62 0.61 14.47
CA ARG A 298 24.26 0.16 14.20
C ARG A 298 23.81 -0.71 15.39
N PRO A 299 22.72 -0.35 16.11
CA PRO A 299 22.40 -1.01 17.37
C PRO A 299 22.15 -2.52 17.23
N GLY A 300 21.39 -2.95 16.22
CA GLY A 300 21.07 -4.36 15.99
C GLY A 300 20.49 -5.08 17.22
N ALA A 301 20.74 -6.40 17.30
CA ALA A 301 20.28 -7.25 18.40
C ALA A 301 21.10 -7.10 19.69
N SER A 302 22.35 -6.62 19.59
CA SER A 302 23.29 -6.49 20.72
C SER A 302 23.77 -5.03 20.85
N PRO A 303 22.90 -4.09 21.24
CA PRO A 303 23.18 -2.64 21.13
C PRO A 303 24.39 -2.16 21.94
N TYR A 304 24.65 -2.76 23.10
CA TYR A 304 25.86 -2.46 23.87
C TYR A 304 27.15 -2.89 23.18
N GLU A 305 27.14 -4.05 22.52
CA GLU A 305 28.32 -4.57 21.81
C GLU A 305 28.65 -3.70 20.60
N SER A 306 27.63 -3.25 19.86
CA SER A 306 27.81 -2.33 18.73
C SER A 306 28.46 -1.01 19.14
N VAL A 307 28.02 -0.42 20.25
CA VAL A 307 28.63 0.80 20.79
C VAL A 307 30.05 0.53 21.31
N ALA A 308 30.27 -0.62 21.95
CA ALA A 308 31.59 -1.03 22.42
C ALA A 308 32.60 -1.15 21.26
N ARG A 309 32.18 -1.73 20.13
CA ARG A 309 33.01 -1.85 18.93
C ARG A 309 33.37 -0.48 18.36
N ALA A 310 32.41 0.44 18.24
CA ALA A 310 32.67 1.81 17.78
C ALA A 310 33.64 2.58 18.70
N ILE A 311 33.56 2.35 20.02
CA ILE A 311 34.52 2.91 20.99
C ILE A 311 35.92 2.29 20.80
N LEU A 312 36.02 0.98 20.61
CA LEU A 312 37.29 0.29 20.40
C LEU A 312 37.95 0.69 19.06
N ASP A 313 37.16 0.94 18.02
CA ASP A 313 37.67 1.46 16.74
C ASP A 313 38.32 2.85 16.88
N LEU A 314 37.84 3.67 17.81
CA LEU A 314 38.46 4.95 18.17
C LEU A 314 39.72 4.78 19.04
N GLU A 315 39.73 3.80 19.96
CA GLU A 315 40.89 3.48 20.82
C GLU A 315 42.05 2.87 20.01
N HIS A 316 41.73 2.01 19.04
CA HIS A 316 42.69 1.21 18.27
C HIS A 316 42.35 1.21 16.76
N PRO A 317 42.57 2.33 16.05
CA PRO A 317 42.23 2.44 14.63
C PRO A 317 42.95 1.38 13.78
N GLY A 318 42.18 0.59 13.03
CA GLY A 318 42.70 -0.40 12.08
C GLY A 318 43.23 -1.70 12.69
N ALA A 319 43.06 -1.92 14.00
CA ALA A 319 43.43 -3.17 14.66
C ALA A 319 42.19 -4.06 14.91
N PRO A 320 42.27 -5.38 14.68
CA PRO A 320 41.18 -6.29 15.06
C PRO A 320 41.07 -6.39 16.59
N HIS A 321 39.84 -6.36 17.10
CA HIS A 321 39.55 -6.42 18.53
C HIS A 321 39.39 -7.85 19.02
N THR A 322 39.94 -8.18 20.19
CA THR A 322 39.72 -9.48 20.81
C THR A 322 38.32 -9.56 21.44
N LEU A 323 37.78 -10.78 21.58
CA LEU A 323 36.50 -11.01 22.26
C LEU A 323 36.53 -10.51 23.72
N ASP A 324 37.68 -10.60 24.38
CA ASP A 324 37.86 -10.11 25.76
C ASP A 324 37.79 -8.57 25.84
N GLN A 325 38.42 -7.86 24.89
CA GLN A 325 38.34 -6.39 24.81
C GLN A 325 36.88 -5.96 24.59
N LEU A 326 36.19 -6.62 23.67
CA LEU A 326 34.80 -6.33 23.36
C LEU A 326 33.87 -6.62 24.55
N GLY A 327 34.06 -7.76 25.22
CA GLY A 327 33.30 -8.15 26.42
C GLY A 327 33.53 -7.19 27.59
N SER A 328 34.78 -6.80 27.85
CA SER A 328 35.12 -5.84 28.90
C SER A 328 34.50 -4.47 28.64
N ARG A 329 34.57 -3.97 27.40
CA ARG A 329 33.99 -2.68 27.04
C ARG A 329 32.47 -2.69 27.09
N THR A 330 31.84 -3.79 26.67
CA THR A 330 30.40 -4.02 26.79
C THR A 330 29.95 -3.99 28.25
N ALA A 331 30.69 -4.62 29.16
CA ALA A 331 30.39 -4.59 30.60
C ALA A 331 30.48 -3.17 31.18
N SER A 332 31.54 -2.42 30.86
CA SER A 332 31.69 -1.02 31.30
C SER A 332 30.53 -0.12 30.82
N LEU A 333 30.04 -0.31 29.59
CA LEU A 333 28.86 0.43 29.10
C LEU A 333 27.58 0.08 29.87
N ARG A 334 27.41 -1.17 30.31
CA ARG A 334 26.26 -1.61 31.11
C ARG A 334 26.31 -1.07 32.54
N GLU A 335 27.50 -0.93 33.12
CA GLU A 335 27.68 -0.48 34.51
C GLU A 335 27.70 1.05 34.64
N GLU A 336 28.40 1.74 33.72
CA GLU A 336 28.71 3.16 33.85
C GLU A 336 27.87 4.06 32.92
N GLY A 337 27.33 3.49 31.84
CA GLY A 337 26.60 4.21 30.79
C GLY A 337 27.49 4.82 29.70
N PHE A 338 26.89 5.14 28.55
CA PHE A 338 27.61 5.59 27.34
C PHE A 338 28.43 6.86 27.57
N TRP A 339 27.80 7.91 28.12
CA TRP A 339 28.42 9.24 28.23
C TRP A 339 29.69 9.23 29.08
N LYS A 340 29.71 8.53 30.21
CA LYS A 340 30.92 8.44 31.06
C LYS A 340 32.08 7.73 30.38
N VAL A 341 31.79 6.70 29.58
CA VAL A 341 32.81 5.97 28.83
C VAL A 341 33.34 6.84 27.70
N ALA A 342 32.46 7.47 26.91
CA ALA A 342 32.82 8.35 25.80
C ALA A 342 33.60 9.60 26.26
N GLU A 343 33.23 10.21 27.39
CA GLU A 343 33.94 11.35 27.96
C GLU A 343 35.35 11.00 28.43
N ARG A 344 35.53 9.85 29.09
CA ARG A 344 36.88 9.35 29.43
C ARG A 344 37.72 9.15 28.19
N LEU A 345 37.14 8.60 27.12
CA LEU A 345 37.83 8.44 25.84
C LEU A 345 38.23 9.79 25.23
N ALA A 346 37.32 10.77 25.20
CA ALA A 346 37.60 12.11 24.69
C ALA A 346 38.75 12.77 25.48
N ILE A 347 38.77 12.65 26.80
CA ILE A 347 39.85 13.15 27.67
C ILE A 347 41.17 12.43 27.39
N LEU A 348 41.16 11.11 27.28
CA LEU A 348 42.37 10.30 27.05
C LEU A 348 42.98 10.55 25.67
N THR A 349 42.14 10.74 24.65
CA THR A 349 42.57 10.97 23.27
C THR A 349 42.84 12.45 22.97
N GLY A 350 42.31 13.37 23.78
CA GLY A 350 42.35 14.81 23.53
C GLY A 350 41.54 15.24 22.30
N LYS A 351 40.59 14.41 21.86
CA LYS A 351 39.80 14.62 20.63
C LYS A 351 38.34 14.87 20.96
N ARG A 352 37.67 15.66 20.10
CA ARG A 352 36.22 15.82 20.12
C ARG A 352 35.60 14.65 19.37
N LEU A 353 34.64 13.95 19.98
CA LEU A 353 34.08 12.70 19.48
C LEU A 353 32.62 12.86 19.09
N VAL A 354 32.24 12.35 17.92
CA VAL A 354 30.84 12.25 17.51
C VAL A 354 30.48 10.79 17.21
N PHE A 355 29.44 10.29 17.85
CA PHE A 355 28.92 8.95 17.63
C PHE A 355 27.69 9.02 16.74
N LEU A 356 27.67 8.21 15.69
CA LEU A 356 26.62 8.19 14.67
C LEU A 356 25.88 6.85 14.74
N GLY A 357 24.72 6.83 15.40
CA GLY A 357 23.86 5.67 15.50
C GLY A 357 22.91 5.57 14.31
N ASP A 358 23.18 4.72 13.34
CA ASP A 358 22.31 4.56 12.16
C ASP A 358 21.26 3.46 12.38
N GLN A 359 20.08 3.63 11.79
CA GLN A 359 18.95 2.69 11.84
C GLN A 359 18.55 2.32 13.28
N PHE A 360 18.31 3.36 14.08
CA PHE A 360 18.07 3.22 15.51
C PHE A 360 16.77 2.48 15.84
N GLU A 361 15.85 2.37 14.88
CA GLU A 361 14.64 1.53 14.97
C GLU A 361 14.94 0.06 15.30
N GLU A 362 16.15 -0.43 15.02
CA GLU A 362 16.55 -1.80 15.32
C GLU A 362 16.55 -2.15 16.80
N VAL A 363 16.69 -1.14 17.66
CA VAL A 363 16.59 -1.35 19.10
C VAL A 363 15.19 -1.87 19.49
N PHE A 364 14.16 -1.54 18.71
CA PHE A 364 12.79 -1.97 18.95
C PHE A 364 12.43 -3.30 18.30
N SER A 365 13.16 -3.70 17.24
CA SER A 365 12.91 -4.93 16.48
C SER A 365 13.89 -6.07 16.83
N GLY A 366 15.09 -5.77 17.34
CA GLY A 366 16.05 -6.76 17.81
C GLY A 366 15.50 -7.51 19.02
N GLY A 367 15.65 -8.83 19.05
CA GLY A 367 15.11 -9.71 20.11
C GLY A 367 15.73 -9.53 21.51
N ALA A 368 16.25 -8.35 21.83
CA ALA A 368 16.69 -7.99 23.18
C ALA A 368 15.49 -7.96 24.13
N ASP A 369 15.68 -8.45 25.36
CA ASP A 369 14.65 -8.39 26.40
C ASP A 369 14.19 -6.93 26.60
N ALA A 370 12.89 -6.74 26.79
CA ALA A 370 12.29 -5.40 26.94
C ALA A 370 12.96 -4.59 28.06
N ARG A 371 13.45 -5.27 29.12
CA ARG A 371 14.21 -4.65 30.21
C ARG A 371 15.61 -4.21 29.77
N GLU A 372 16.33 -5.04 29.03
CA GLU A 372 17.66 -4.73 28.52
C GLU A 372 17.61 -3.56 27.54
N ARG A 373 16.60 -3.54 26.66
CA ARG A 373 16.30 -2.44 25.75
C ARG A 373 16.10 -1.12 26.50
N LEU A 374 15.23 -1.10 27.50
CA LEU A 374 14.97 0.10 28.30
C LEU A 374 16.24 0.56 29.04
N ALA A 375 17.03 -0.38 29.58
CA ALA A 375 18.29 -0.07 30.24
C ALA A 375 19.30 0.56 29.27
N PHE A 376 19.45 0.00 28.06
CA PHE A 376 20.31 0.56 27.02
C PHE A 376 19.91 1.98 26.64
N LEU A 377 18.63 2.22 26.36
CA LEU A 377 18.13 3.54 25.98
C LEU A 377 18.35 4.57 27.10
N ARG A 378 18.17 4.17 28.36
CA ARG A 378 18.45 5.02 29.52
C ARG A 378 19.93 5.34 29.69
N HIS A 379 20.82 4.41 29.35
CA HIS A 379 22.27 4.60 29.40
C HIS A 379 22.81 5.41 28.21
N LEU A 380 22.14 5.34 27.06
CA LEU A 380 22.54 6.04 25.85
C LEU A 380 22.04 7.49 25.84
N PHE A 381 20.78 7.73 26.17
CA PHE A 381 20.22 9.08 26.13
C PHE A 381 20.41 9.77 27.48
N PRO A 382 20.99 10.98 27.55
CA PRO A 382 21.21 11.66 28.82
C PRO A 382 19.90 12.36 29.29
N PRO A 383 19.65 12.49 30.62
CA PRO A 383 18.50 13.24 31.13
C PRO A 383 18.43 14.67 30.55
N ALA A 384 17.23 15.24 30.42
CA ALA A 384 17.04 16.56 29.80
C ALA A 384 17.90 17.67 30.44
N ASP A 385 18.05 17.62 31.77
CA ASP A 385 18.79 18.62 32.58
C ASP A 385 20.30 18.36 32.69
N SER A 386 20.80 17.25 32.13
CA SER A 386 22.22 16.98 32.15
C SER A 386 22.93 17.75 31.04
N LEU A 387 24.07 18.36 31.38
CA LEU A 387 24.99 19.01 30.46
C LEU A 387 26.14 18.04 30.16
N PRO A 388 25.97 17.06 29.25
CA PRO A 388 27.07 16.21 28.83
C PRO A 388 28.20 17.06 28.23
N SER A 389 29.42 16.52 28.26
CA SER A 389 30.64 17.20 27.83
C SER A 389 30.52 17.95 26.49
N PRO A 390 31.12 19.14 26.34
CA PRO A 390 31.19 19.84 25.07
C PRO A 390 31.95 19.04 23.99
N ASP A 391 32.70 18.01 24.36
CA ASP A 391 33.58 17.23 23.48
C ASP A 391 32.96 15.92 22.99
N VAL A 392 31.74 15.57 23.42
CA VAL A 392 31.06 14.35 22.96
C VAL A 392 29.70 14.70 22.35
N ARG A 393 29.38 14.11 21.19
CA ARG A 393 28.09 14.24 20.50
C ARG A 393 27.53 12.89 20.12
N LEU A 394 26.20 12.76 20.12
CA LEU A 394 25.48 11.59 19.64
C LEU A 394 24.44 12.02 18.62
N VAL A 395 24.47 11.42 17.43
CA VAL A 395 23.47 11.63 16.38
C VAL A 395 22.88 10.28 16.02
N CYS A 396 21.57 10.16 16.09
CA CYS A 396 20.86 8.93 15.74
C CYS A 396 19.93 9.15 14.55
N THR A 397 19.82 8.19 13.65
CA THR A 397 18.77 8.17 12.62
C THR A 397 17.65 7.23 13.05
N LEU A 398 16.40 7.66 12.88
CA LEU A 398 15.22 6.87 13.26
C LEU A 398 14.14 6.97 12.19
N ARG A 399 13.51 5.84 11.88
CA ARG A 399 12.29 5.80 11.07
C ARG A 399 11.10 6.47 11.79
N ALA A 400 10.37 7.32 11.07
CA ALA A 400 9.28 8.11 11.65
C ALA A 400 8.16 7.25 12.29
N ASP A 401 7.93 6.05 11.77
CA ASP A 401 6.97 5.07 12.29
C ASP A 401 7.37 4.44 13.64
N PHE A 402 8.65 4.54 14.04
CA PHE A 402 9.14 4.11 15.35
C PHE A 402 9.26 5.27 16.35
N LEU A 403 8.91 6.50 15.93
CA LEU A 403 8.94 7.65 16.82
C LEU A 403 7.90 7.53 17.96
N PRO A 404 6.66 7.07 17.74
CA PRO A 404 5.70 6.86 18.84
C PRO A 404 6.25 5.88 19.88
N ASP A 405 6.79 4.73 19.44
CA ASP A 405 7.41 3.72 20.31
C ASP A 405 8.51 4.31 21.20
N LEU A 406 9.31 5.24 20.68
CA LEU A 406 10.36 5.92 21.44
C LEU A 406 9.79 6.95 22.43
N LEU A 407 8.75 7.69 22.04
CA LEU A 407 8.15 8.75 22.84
C LEU A 407 7.28 8.23 23.99
N GLU A 408 6.68 7.05 23.83
CA GLU A 408 5.89 6.37 24.88
C GLU A 408 6.77 5.82 26.02
N LEU A 409 8.08 5.69 25.82
CA LEU A 409 8.98 5.17 26.84
C LEU A 409 9.13 6.16 28.02
N PRO A 410 8.91 5.69 29.27
CA PRO A 410 9.04 6.52 30.46
C PRO A 410 10.43 7.17 30.57
N ASP A 411 10.44 8.47 30.86
CA ASP A 411 11.65 9.30 31.00
C ASP A 411 12.52 9.46 29.75
N VAL A 412 12.16 8.84 28.62
CA VAL A 412 12.95 8.87 27.37
C VAL A 412 12.35 9.88 26.38
N GLY A 413 11.03 9.90 26.20
CA GLY A 413 10.38 10.82 25.26
C GLY A 413 10.67 12.31 25.53
N SER A 414 10.68 12.70 26.81
CA SER A 414 11.01 14.08 27.22
C SER A 414 12.46 14.50 26.91
N ARG A 415 13.38 13.56 26.64
CA ARG A 415 14.79 13.84 26.32
C ARG A 415 14.99 14.36 24.89
N PHE A 416 13.97 14.31 24.04
CA PHE A 416 14.05 14.64 22.61
C PHE A 416 13.39 15.98 22.22
N GLN A 417 12.80 16.69 23.19
CA GLN A 417 12.21 18.01 22.93
C GLN A 417 13.28 18.96 22.36
N ASP A 418 12.99 19.56 21.19
CA ASP A 418 13.88 20.42 20.41
C ASP A 418 15.19 19.78 19.89
N ARG A 419 15.35 18.45 20.00
CA ARG A 419 16.54 17.69 19.54
C ARG A 419 16.27 16.85 18.28
N GLN A 420 15.18 17.14 17.58
CA GLN A 420 14.71 16.37 16.43
C GLN A 420 14.82 17.18 15.13
N LEU A 421 15.45 16.57 14.12
CA LEU A 421 15.41 17.04 12.74
C LEU A 421 14.56 16.08 11.90
N ASN A 422 13.43 16.56 11.41
CA ASN A 422 12.59 15.78 10.49
C ASN A 422 13.03 15.98 9.03
N VAL A 423 13.38 14.89 8.36
CA VAL A 423 13.81 14.85 6.95
C VAL A 423 12.62 14.45 6.10
N SER A 424 12.21 15.37 5.23
CA SER A 424 11.12 15.14 4.27
C SER A 424 11.66 14.52 2.97
N PRO A 425 10.82 13.81 2.19
CA PRO A 425 11.16 13.45 0.81
C PRO A 425 11.60 14.67 0.00
N LEU A 426 12.51 14.46 -0.96
CA LEU A 426 12.91 15.52 -1.90
C LEU A 426 11.74 15.85 -2.83
N ASP A 427 11.60 17.12 -3.20
CA ASP A 427 10.69 17.54 -4.25
C ASP A 427 11.26 17.25 -5.66
N GLU A 428 10.46 17.45 -6.69
CA GLU A 428 10.85 17.14 -8.07
C GLU A 428 12.07 17.95 -8.56
N ASP A 429 12.21 19.20 -8.13
CA ASP A 429 13.33 20.06 -8.50
C ASP A 429 14.64 19.58 -7.86
N ALA A 430 14.60 19.22 -6.58
CA ALA A 430 15.75 18.66 -5.89
C ALA A 430 16.11 17.27 -6.42
N LEU A 431 15.12 16.42 -6.74
CA LEU A 431 15.35 15.13 -7.40
C LEU A 431 15.98 15.30 -8.78
N THR A 432 15.51 16.26 -9.57
CA THR A 432 16.12 16.59 -10.88
C THR A 432 17.58 17.00 -10.71
N THR A 433 17.89 17.76 -9.65
CA THR A 433 19.28 18.13 -9.32
C THR A 433 20.12 16.90 -8.97
N VAL A 434 19.59 15.98 -8.16
CA VAL A 434 20.24 14.69 -7.81
C VAL A 434 20.51 13.84 -9.04
N ILE A 435 19.62 13.88 -10.04
CA ILE A 435 19.81 13.17 -11.32
C ILE A 435 20.84 13.86 -12.21
N VAL A 436 20.75 15.17 -12.41
CA VAL A 436 21.52 15.84 -13.48
C VAL A 436 22.92 16.19 -13.02
N GLU A 437 23.09 16.67 -11.79
CA GLU A 437 24.36 17.26 -11.36
C GLU A 437 25.53 16.24 -11.31
N PRO A 438 25.37 15.04 -10.73
CA PRO A 438 26.43 14.05 -10.74
C PRO A 438 26.77 13.54 -12.16
N ALA A 439 25.74 13.33 -13.00
CA ALA A 439 25.96 12.94 -14.39
C ALA A 439 26.70 14.01 -15.20
N ARG A 440 26.32 15.28 -15.02
CA ARG A 440 26.95 16.43 -15.68
C ARG A 440 28.43 16.53 -15.33
N ARG A 441 28.81 16.30 -14.07
CA ARG A 441 30.21 16.27 -13.62
C ARG A 441 31.00 15.15 -14.26
N ALA A 442 30.39 13.99 -14.47
CA ALA A 442 30.96 12.89 -15.24
C ALA A 442 30.96 13.12 -16.77
N GLY A 443 30.42 14.25 -17.25
CA GLY A 443 30.32 14.59 -18.67
C GLY A 443 29.26 13.78 -19.43
N VAL A 444 28.23 13.29 -18.73
CA VAL A 444 27.09 12.57 -19.27
C VAL A 444 25.85 13.46 -19.24
N ALA A 445 25.07 13.44 -20.31
CA ALA A 445 23.84 14.23 -20.41
C ALA A 445 22.60 13.34 -20.61
N PHE A 446 21.45 13.84 -20.18
CA PHE A 446 20.16 13.22 -20.42
C PHE A 446 19.47 13.89 -21.62
N THR A 447 18.61 13.14 -22.31
CA THR A 447 17.69 13.72 -23.30
C THR A 447 16.80 14.77 -22.62
N PRO A 448 16.52 15.93 -23.25
CA PRO A 448 15.66 16.95 -22.64
C PRO A 448 14.31 16.39 -22.19
N GLY A 449 13.88 16.71 -20.96
CA GLY A 449 12.63 16.21 -20.37
C GLY A 449 12.74 14.83 -19.69
N LEU A 450 13.84 14.09 -19.88
CA LEU A 450 14.00 12.77 -19.30
C LEU A 450 14.26 12.83 -17.79
N ALA A 451 15.10 13.77 -17.33
CA ALA A 451 15.40 13.90 -15.91
C ALA A 451 14.16 14.30 -15.11
N GLU A 452 13.34 15.20 -15.64
CA GLU A 452 12.07 15.63 -15.07
C GLU A 452 11.05 14.48 -15.04
N ALA A 453 11.00 13.66 -16.10
CA ALA A 453 10.14 12.48 -16.13
C ALA A 453 10.56 11.44 -15.07
N ILE A 454 11.87 11.18 -14.93
CA ILE A 454 12.41 10.29 -13.90
C ILE A 454 12.10 10.84 -12.49
N ALA A 455 12.32 12.13 -12.27
CA ALA A 455 12.03 12.80 -11.00
C ALA A 455 10.54 12.74 -10.64
N GLY A 456 9.66 13.01 -11.60
CA GLY A 456 8.20 12.93 -11.41
C GLY A 456 7.67 11.50 -11.22
N GLU A 457 8.39 10.47 -11.66
CA GLU A 457 8.08 9.09 -11.29
C GLU A 457 8.52 8.78 -9.86
N ALA A 458 9.74 9.20 -9.50
CA ALA A 458 10.29 9.00 -8.17
C ALA A 458 9.48 9.77 -7.10
N SER A 459 8.98 10.97 -7.37
CA SER A 459 8.25 11.81 -6.40
C SER A 459 6.92 11.20 -5.92
N LYS A 460 6.34 10.25 -6.65
CA LYS A 460 5.02 9.65 -6.36
C LYS A 460 4.96 8.84 -5.07
N SER A 461 6.11 8.32 -4.61
CA SER A 461 6.19 7.50 -3.41
C SER A 461 7.21 8.07 -2.44
N ALA A 462 6.81 8.24 -1.18
CA ALA A 462 7.72 8.69 -0.13
C ALA A 462 8.83 7.65 0.07
N GLY A 463 10.10 8.08 -0.05
CA GLY A 463 11.24 7.18 0.16
C GLY A 463 11.73 6.44 -1.08
N SER A 464 11.39 6.93 -2.27
CA SER A 464 11.84 6.39 -3.57
C SER A 464 13.30 6.67 -3.92
N LEU A 465 14.03 7.46 -3.13
CA LEU A 465 15.42 7.85 -3.45
C LEU A 465 16.34 6.63 -3.71
N PRO A 466 16.27 5.51 -2.96
CA PRO A 466 17.07 4.32 -3.26
C PRO A 466 16.64 3.64 -4.56
N LEU A 467 15.35 3.71 -4.93
CA LEU A 467 14.87 3.21 -6.22
C LEU A 467 15.35 4.09 -7.36
N LEU A 468 15.33 5.41 -7.18
CA LEU A 468 15.88 6.36 -8.13
C LEU A 468 17.36 6.09 -8.37
N GLU A 469 18.16 6.07 -7.30
CA GLU A 469 19.60 5.76 -7.35
C GLU A 469 19.86 4.40 -8.01
N PHE A 470 19.06 3.38 -7.70
CA PHE A 470 19.14 2.07 -8.34
C PHE A 470 18.87 2.14 -9.85
N ALA A 471 17.76 2.76 -10.25
CA ALA A 471 17.42 2.92 -11.65
C ALA A 471 18.50 3.69 -12.43
N LEU A 472 19.00 4.80 -11.88
CA LEU A 472 20.09 5.58 -12.49
C LEU A 472 21.38 4.75 -12.61
N THR A 473 21.68 3.91 -11.63
CA THR A 473 22.83 3.00 -11.69
C THR A 473 22.65 1.95 -12.80
N GLU A 474 21.44 1.40 -12.99
CA GLU A 474 21.14 0.48 -14.10
C GLU A 474 21.12 1.15 -15.47
N LEU A 475 20.77 2.44 -15.53
CA LEU A 475 20.80 3.24 -16.77
C LEU A 475 22.21 3.60 -17.21
N TRP A 476 23.13 3.78 -16.27
CA TRP A 476 24.48 4.25 -16.54
C TRP A 476 25.21 3.49 -17.66
N PRO A 477 25.27 2.15 -17.69
CA PRO A 477 25.93 1.41 -18.77
C PRO A 477 25.18 1.45 -20.11
N LEU A 478 23.92 1.91 -20.13
CA LEU A 478 23.08 1.98 -21.33
C LEU A 478 23.23 3.32 -22.08
N GLN A 479 24.09 4.21 -21.59
CA GLN A 479 24.41 5.45 -22.27
C GLN A 479 25.07 5.18 -23.63
N ARG A 480 24.78 6.04 -24.62
CA ARG A 480 25.44 6.04 -25.93
C ARG A 480 26.10 7.38 -26.16
N ASP A 481 27.40 7.37 -26.43
CA ASP A 481 28.20 8.59 -26.61
C ASP A 481 28.04 9.62 -25.49
N ARG A 482 27.99 9.14 -24.24
CA ARG A 482 27.72 9.93 -23.02
C ARG A 482 26.34 10.59 -22.98
N HIS A 483 25.35 9.93 -23.57
CA HIS A 483 23.97 10.38 -23.57
C HIS A 483 23.02 9.27 -23.12
N ILE A 484 22.12 9.57 -22.19
CA ILE A 484 21.04 8.68 -21.73
C ILE A 484 19.73 9.12 -22.39
N SER A 485 19.01 8.17 -23.00
CA SER A 485 17.78 8.42 -23.75
C SER A 485 16.54 7.80 -23.11
N PHE A 486 15.36 8.25 -23.55
CA PHE A 486 14.08 7.64 -23.20
C PHE A 486 14.04 6.15 -23.53
N ASP A 487 14.63 5.72 -24.66
CA ASP A 487 14.71 4.30 -25.02
C ASP A 487 15.50 3.49 -23.98
N SER A 488 16.65 4.01 -23.53
CA SER A 488 17.42 3.38 -22.45
C SER A 488 16.61 3.34 -21.16
N TYR A 489 15.83 4.38 -20.86
CA TYR A 489 14.97 4.44 -19.68
C TYR A 489 13.80 3.45 -19.70
N HIS A 490 13.08 3.37 -20.80
CA HIS A 490 12.03 2.36 -20.97
C HIS A 490 12.61 0.94 -20.95
N SER A 491 13.86 0.76 -21.40
CA SER A 491 14.52 -0.55 -21.37
C SER A 491 14.83 -1.05 -19.96
N VAL A 492 14.69 -0.25 -18.90
CA VAL A 492 14.82 -0.70 -17.50
C VAL A 492 13.49 -0.70 -16.74
N ASP A 493 12.36 -0.46 -17.41
CA ASP A 493 11.01 -0.35 -16.81
C ASP A 493 10.83 0.77 -15.77
N GLY A 494 11.48 1.91 -15.97
CA GLY A 494 11.29 3.06 -15.08
C GLY A 494 12.01 2.93 -13.73
N VAL A 495 11.58 3.70 -12.73
CA VAL A 495 12.20 3.74 -11.39
C VAL A 495 11.88 2.47 -10.60
N SER A 496 10.60 2.13 -10.44
CA SER A 496 10.19 0.93 -9.69
C SER A 496 10.52 -0.37 -10.42
N GLY A 497 10.37 -0.39 -11.75
CA GLY A 497 10.59 -1.61 -12.54
C GLY A 497 12.05 -2.05 -12.61
N ALA A 498 13.00 -1.10 -12.53
CA ALA A 498 14.43 -1.41 -12.60
C ALA A 498 14.86 -2.39 -11.49
N LEU A 499 14.43 -2.15 -10.25
CA LEU A 499 14.77 -3.00 -9.12
C LEU A 499 14.16 -4.40 -9.25
N ASN A 500 12.86 -4.47 -9.57
CA ASN A 500 12.16 -5.75 -9.75
C ASN A 500 12.80 -6.58 -10.86
N ARG A 501 13.10 -5.97 -12.00
CA ARG A 501 13.72 -6.64 -13.15
C ARG A 501 15.10 -7.20 -12.80
N HIS A 502 15.93 -6.41 -12.09
CA HIS A 502 17.23 -6.88 -11.63
C HIS A 502 17.09 -8.05 -10.65
N ALA A 503 16.23 -7.91 -9.65
CA ALA A 503 16.00 -8.96 -8.65
C ALA A 503 15.49 -10.27 -9.28
N GLU A 504 14.57 -10.20 -10.25
CA GLU A 504 14.12 -11.37 -11.01
C GLU A 504 15.23 -12.00 -11.86
N SER A 505 16.13 -11.19 -12.44
CA SER A 505 17.29 -11.72 -13.17
C SER A 505 18.25 -12.49 -12.25
N VAL A 506 18.48 -11.99 -11.03
CA VAL A 506 19.31 -12.67 -10.02
C VAL A 506 18.60 -13.93 -9.52
N TYR A 507 17.29 -13.87 -9.29
CA TYR A 507 16.49 -15.03 -8.93
C TYR A 507 16.58 -16.14 -9.98
N THR A 508 16.46 -15.79 -11.26
CA THR A 508 16.57 -16.76 -12.37
C THR A 508 17.93 -17.48 -12.33
N PHE A 509 19.01 -16.73 -12.11
CA PHE A 509 20.35 -17.30 -11.94
C PHE A 509 20.47 -18.25 -10.73
N LEU A 510 19.82 -17.92 -9.61
CA LEU A 510 19.80 -18.77 -8.42
C LEU A 510 18.93 -20.02 -8.62
N ALA A 511 17.78 -19.89 -9.30
CA ALA A 511 16.84 -20.97 -9.56
C ALA A 511 17.44 -22.08 -10.45
N GLU A 512 18.44 -21.75 -11.28
CA GLU A 512 19.23 -22.73 -12.03
C GLU A 512 20.12 -23.61 -11.13
N GLN A 513 20.45 -23.14 -9.92
CA GLN A 513 21.41 -23.78 -9.01
C GLN A 513 20.76 -24.33 -7.73
N PHE A 514 19.64 -23.76 -7.30
CA PHE A 514 18.96 -24.08 -6.05
C PHE A 514 17.44 -24.19 -6.25
N PRO A 515 16.77 -25.11 -5.56
CA PRO A 515 15.31 -25.19 -5.60
C PRO A 515 14.67 -23.99 -4.90
N GLU A 516 13.54 -23.51 -5.43
CA GLU A 516 12.83 -22.33 -4.94
C GLU A 516 12.60 -22.31 -3.42
N PRO A 517 12.17 -23.41 -2.74
CA PRO A 517 11.96 -23.39 -1.29
C PRO A 517 13.20 -22.99 -0.47
N ARG A 518 14.41 -23.32 -0.94
CA ARG A 518 15.65 -22.92 -0.25
C ARG A 518 15.94 -21.44 -0.42
N ILE A 519 15.72 -20.90 -1.62
CA ILE A 519 15.88 -19.47 -1.91
C ILE A 519 14.87 -18.65 -1.10
N ARG A 520 13.60 -19.08 -1.13
CA ARG A 520 12.51 -18.48 -0.35
C ARG A 520 12.84 -18.45 1.14
N ARG A 521 13.24 -19.59 1.72
CA ARG A 521 13.63 -19.68 3.14
C ARG A 521 14.81 -18.75 3.49
N ALA A 522 15.84 -18.72 2.65
CA ALA A 522 16.98 -17.83 2.87
C ALA A 522 16.57 -16.36 2.93
N LEU A 523 15.74 -15.90 1.98
CA LEU A 523 15.28 -14.51 1.92
C LEU A 523 14.31 -14.16 3.05
N LEU A 524 13.32 -15.02 3.32
CA LEU A 524 12.36 -14.80 4.41
C LEU A 524 13.03 -14.77 5.79
N SER A 525 14.14 -15.49 5.99
CA SER A 525 14.91 -15.42 7.24
C SER A 525 15.50 -14.04 7.55
N MET A 526 15.58 -13.16 6.53
CA MET A 526 16.07 -11.78 6.64
C MET A 526 14.94 -10.74 6.62
N VAL A 527 13.68 -11.19 6.75
CA VAL A 527 12.49 -10.33 6.77
C VAL A 527 11.64 -10.66 7.99
N ARG A 528 11.01 -9.64 8.56
CA ARG A 528 9.92 -9.81 9.53
C ARG A 528 8.68 -9.07 9.03
N ALA A 529 7.61 -9.80 8.75
CA ALA A 529 6.34 -9.22 8.36
C ALA A 529 5.59 -8.67 9.58
N ARG A 530 5.03 -7.46 9.48
CA ARG A 530 4.14 -6.85 10.50
C ARG A 530 2.76 -6.61 9.88
N GLY A 531 2.09 -7.69 9.44
CA GLY A 531 0.84 -7.60 8.67
C GLY A 531 1.04 -7.42 7.15
N GLY A 532 2.14 -7.98 6.61
CA GLY A 532 2.43 -8.02 5.16
C GLY A 532 3.73 -7.31 4.75
N SER A 533 3.96 -7.26 3.44
CA SER A 533 5.16 -6.73 2.77
C SER A 533 5.30 -5.20 2.87
N ALA A 534 4.19 -4.46 2.93
CA ALA A 534 4.19 -3.00 3.06
C ALA A 534 4.80 -2.51 4.39
N SER A 535 4.51 -3.23 5.47
CA SER A 535 4.98 -2.96 6.84
C SER A 535 6.16 -3.84 7.27
N ALA A 536 6.63 -4.73 6.39
CA ALA A 536 7.74 -5.61 6.66
C ALA A 536 9.04 -4.81 6.90
N VAL A 537 9.84 -5.34 7.82
CA VAL A 537 11.17 -4.79 8.16
C VAL A 537 12.24 -5.80 7.85
N ARG A 538 13.44 -5.30 7.55
CA ARG A 538 14.62 -6.15 7.39
C ARG A 538 15.09 -6.63 8.76
N VAL A 539 15.63 -7.84 8.78
CA VAL A 539 16.23 -8.43 9.97
C VAL A 539 17.57 -9.06 9.60
N THR A 540 18.54 -8.92 10.50
CA THR A 540 19.85 -9.56 10.37
C THR A 540 19.74 -11.06 10.68
N ALA A 541 20.01 -11.90 9.69
CA ALA A 541 20.10 -13.34 9.82
C ALA A 541 21.53 -13.77 10.16
N HIS A 542 21.68 -14.69 11.11
CA HIS A 542 22.99 -15.25 11.48
C HIS A 542 23.29 -16.49 10.64
N ARG A 543 24.58 -16.70 10.31
CA ARG A 543 25.05 -17.89 9.59
C ARG A 543 24.61 -19.21 10.23
N ALA A 544 24.54 -19.25 11.55
CA ALA A 544 24.08 -20.41 12.31
C ALA A 544 22.60 -20.74 12.02
N HIS A 545 21.75 -19.72 11.85
CA HIS A 545 20.32 -19.90 11.52
C HIS A 545 20.12 -20.26 10.05
N LEU A 546 20.89 -19.64 9.16
CA LEU A 546 20.84 -19.93 7.72
C LEU A 546 21.40 -21.31 7.38
N GLY A 547 22.33 -21.84 8.17
CA GLY A 547 22.93 -23.17 7.98
C GLY A 547 23.47 -23.35 6.55
N GLY A 548 22.97 -24.36 5.84
CA GLY A 548 23.35 -24.64 4.45
C GLY A 548 22.91 -23.59 3.42
N ASP A 549 21.98 -22.70 3.78
CA ASP A 549 21.49 -21.63 2.92
C ASP A 549 22.34 -20.35 3.02
N TRP A 550 23.33 -20.31 3.91
CA TRP A 550 24.30 -19.22 3.99
C TRP A 550 25.00 -18.94 2.66
N PHE A 551 25.25 -19.99 1.88
CA PHE A 551 25.86 -19.86 0.55
C PHE A 551 24.97 -19.06 -0.42
N ILE A 552 23.64 -19.17 -0.30
CA ILE A 552 22.69 -18.37 -1.09
C ILE A 552 22.81 -16.88 -0.70
N ALA A 553 22.90 -16.58 0.60
CA ALA A 553 23.12 -15.21 1.08
C ALA A 553 24.46 -14.64 0.58
N GLN A 554 25.52 -15.45 0.53
CA GLN A 554 26.81 -15.04 -0.03
C GLN A 554 26.72 -14.74 -1.53
N LEU A 555 26.02 -15.57 -2.31
CA LEU A 555 25.78 -15.31 -3.72
C LEU A 555 24.98 -14.02 -3.93
N LEU A 556 23.88 -13.83 -3.20
CA LEU A 556 23.06 -12.61 -3.25
C LEU A 556 23.83 -11.34 -2.86
N ALA A 557 24.88 -11.47 -2.04
CA ALA A 557 25.72 -10.37 -1.60
C ALA A 557 26.91 -10.07 -2.50
N GLN A 558 27.15 -10.88 -3.54
CA GLN A 558 28.22 -10.61 -4.49
C GLN A 558 28.07 -9.20 -5.10
N PRO A 559 29.18 -8.52 -5.42
CA PRO A 559 29.16 -7.18 -5.99
C PRO A 559 28.29 -7.05 -7.23
N GLU A 560 28.08 -8.15 -7.97
CA GLU A 560 27.19 -8.17 -9.12
C GLU A 560 25.69 -8.20 -8.79
N HIS A 561 25.30 -8.81 -7.67
CA HIS A 561 23.90 -9.04 -7.30
C HIS A 561 23.38 -7.97 -6.33
N ARG A 562 24.15 -7.67 -5.26
CA ARG A 562 23.85 -6.63 -4.24
C ARG A 562 22.42 -6.65 -3.69
N LEU A 563 21.80 -7.82 -3.61
CA LEU A 563 20.47 -7.98 -3.00
C LEU A 563 20.55 -8.19 -1.49
N VAL A 564 21.71 -8.65 -1.01
CA VAL A 564 22.02 -8.91 0.40
C VAL A 564 23.33 -8.21 0.77
N VAL A 565 23.48 -7.85 2.03
CA VAL A 565 24.72 -7.35 2.62
C VAL A 565 25.19 -8.37 3.65
N ILE A 566 26.47 -8.75 3.59
CA ILE A 566 27.13 -9.59 4.60
C ILE A 566 27.90 -8.70 5.54
N GLY A 567 27.93 -9.04 6.82
CA GLY A 567 28.65 -8.28 7.82
C GLY A 567 27.91 -7.19 8.61
N PRO A 568 26.60 -6.89 8.45
CA PRO A 568 26.00 -5.69 9.06
C PRO A 568 26.02 -5.71 10.60
N GLY A 569 26.05 -6.90 11.23
CA GLY A 569 26.24 -7.10 12.67
C GLY A 569 27.54 -7.81 13.04
N GLY A 570 28.46 -8.01 12.08
CA GLY A 570 29.66 -8.84 12.21
C GLY A 570 29.77 -9.88 11.08
N ALA A 571 30.97 -10.44 10.88
CA ALA A 571 31.34 -11.20 9.67
C ALA A 571 30.42 -12.39 9.29
N ASP A 572 29.70 -12.99 10.25
CA ASP A 572 28.81 -14.14 10.05
C ASP A 572 27.32 -13.75 9.99
N THR A 573 27.01 -12.51 9.60
CA THR A 573 25.63 -12.00 9.50
C THR A 573 25.26 -11.61 8.06
N ALA A 574 23.98 -11.75 7.70
CA ALA A 574 23.43 -11.39 6.40
C ALA A 574 22.13 -10.60 6.58
N GLU A 575 21.86 -9.65 5.68
CA GLU A 575 20.63 -8.86 5.68
C GLU A 575 20.25 -8.46 4.25
N ILE A 576 18.97 -8.27 3.97
CA ILE A 576 18.53 -7.66 2.69
C ILE A 576 19.16 -6.28 2.52
N ALA A 577 19.65 -5.97 1.32
CA ALA A 577 20.39 -4.74 1.07
C ALA A 577 19.56 -3.46 1.30
N HIS A 578 18.26 -3.50 1.02
CA HIS A 578 17.34 -2.38 1.27
C HIS A 578 15.87 -2.84 1.37
N GLU A 579 15.05 -2.16 2.18
CA GLU A 579 13.60 -2.46 2.34
C GLU A 579 12.81 -2.36 1.04
N ALA A 580 13.28 -1.54 0.12
CA ALA A 580 12.70 -1.40 -1.22
C ALA A 580 12.67 -2.73 -1.98
N LEU A 581 13.60 -3.66 -1.69
CA LEU A 581 13.56 -5.01 -2.25
C LEU A 581 12.34 -5.79 -1.76
N ILE A 582 11.93 -5.63 -0.51
CA ILE A 582 10.77 -6.35 0.04
C ILE A 582 9.48 -5.88 -0.63
N ARG A 583 9.40 -4.58 -0.96
CA ARG A 583 8.20 -3.93 -1.49
C ARG A 583 8.10 -4.02 -3.02
N GLU A 584 9.18 -3.71 -3.74
CA GLU A 584 9.13 -3.59 -5.20
C GLU A 584 9.44 -4.92 -5.91
N TRP A 585 10.15 -5.85 -5.27
CA TRP A 585 10.37 -7.17 -5.87
C TRP A 585 9.13 -8.03 -5.66
N LYS A 586 8.27 -8.11 -6.69
CA LYS A 586 6.94 -8.72 -6.62
C LYS A 586 6.94 -10.14 -6.05
N ARG A 587 7.95 -10.94 -6.36
CA ARG A 587 8.09 -12.31 -5.85
C ARG A 587 8.38 -12.35 -4.35
N LEU A 588 9.31 -11.53 -3.88
CA LEU A 588 9.61 -11.45 -2.46
C LEU A 588 8.44 -10.85 -1.68
N ALA A 589 7.79 -9.81 -2.22
CA ALA A 589 6.60 -9.23 -1.63
C ALA A 589 5.50 -10.29 -1.44
N GLY A 590 5.19 -11.05 -2.49
CA GLY A 590 4.21 -12.15 -2.42
C GLY A 590 4.60 -13.24 -1.42
N TRP A 591 5.88 -13.62 -1.36
CA TRP A 591 6.34 -14.58 -0.35
C TRP A 591 6.22 -14.07 1.08
N VAL A 592 6.42 -12.77 1.30
CA VAL A 592 6.30 -12.12 2.61
C VAL A 592 4.83 -11.98 3.03
N ASP A 593 3.94 -11.66 2.09
CA ASP A 593 2.49 -11.61 2.34
C ASP A 593 1.96 -13.01 2.69
N GLU A 594 2.30 -14.04 1.90
CA GLU A 594 1.96 -15.44 2.20
C GLU A 594 2.52 -15.90 3.56
N ASP A 595 3.74 -15.47 3.91
CA ASP A 595 4.33 -15.81 5.21
C ASP A 595 3.61 -15.10 6.37
N ALA A 596 3.20 -13.85 6.18
CA ALA A 596 2.41 -13.10 7.15
C ALA A 596 1.06 -13.78 7.42
N ASP A 597 0.37 -14.19 6.35
CA ASP A 597 -0.91 -14.92 6.44
C ASP A 597 -0.73 -16.24 7.20
N PHE A 598 0.33 -17.00 6.89
CA PHE A 598 0.66 -18.23 7.60
C PHE A 598 0.91 -17.98 9.10
N GLN A 599 1.71 -16.97 9.45
CA GLN A 599 2.01 -16.67 10.86
C GLN A 599 0.77 -16.22 11.63
N GLN A 600 -0.11 -15.42 11.02
CA GLN A 600 -1.36 -15.00 11.62
C GLN A 600 -2.31 -16.19 11.83
N TRP A 601 -2.44 -17.05 10.83
CA TRP A 601 -3.21 -18.29 10.93
C TRP A 601 -2.65 -19.20 12.04
N LEU A 602 -1.33 -19.35 12.11
CA LEU A 602 -0.67 -20.21 13.08
C LEU A 602 -0.90 -19.72 14.51
N ALA A 603 -0.77 -18.42 14.77
CA ALA A 603 -0.99 -17.84 16.10
C ALA A 603 -2.41 -18.12 16.61
N VAL A 604 -3.42 -17.99 15.74
CA VAL A 604 -4.82 -18.29 16.09
C VAL A 604 -5.03 -19.77 16.40
N LEU A 605 -4.32 -20.68 15.70
CA LEU A 605 -4.44 -22.10 15.96
C LEU A 605 -3.63 -22.56 17.19
N GLU A 606 -2.50 -21.95 17.48
CA GLU A 606 -1.75 -22.23 18.71
C GLU A 606 -2.55 -21.85 19.95
N GLU A 607 -3.23 -20.70 19.94
CA GLU A 607 -4.15 -20.28 21.00
C GLU A 607 -5.27 -21.31 21.19
N ARG A 608 -5.94 -21.72 20.11
CA ARG A 608 -7.01 -22.75 20.17
C ARG A 608 -6.51 -24.12 20.58
N ALA A 609 -5.32 -24.52 20.15
CA ALA A 609 -4.71 -25.78 20.57
C ALA A 609 -4.41 -25.78 22.08
N SER A 610 -4.10 -24.61 22.65
CA SER A 610 -3.96 -24.47 24.10
C SER A 610 -5.29 -24.56 24.85
N GLU A 611 -6.40 -24.17 24.23
CA GLU A 611 -7.75 -24.23 24.79
C GLU A 611 -8.45 -25.59 24.56
N GLY A 612 -8.02 -26.36 23.55
CA GLY A 612 -8.59 -27.67 23.21
C GLY A 612 -9.87 -27.60 22.35
N ASP A 613 -10.13 -26.46 21.72
CA ASP A 613 -11.36 -26.21 20.97
C ASP A 613 -11.32 -26.79 19.55
N LEU A 614 -12.29 -27.66 19.22
CA LEU A 614 -12.41 -28.28 17.90
C LEU A 614 -12.60 -27.23 16.80
N LEU A 615 -11.97 -27.48 15.65
CA LEU A 615 -12.03 -26.60 14.48
C LEU A 615 -13.30 -26.84 13.67
N SER A 616 -13.81 -25.77 13.05
CA SER A 616 -14.89 -25.85 12.06
C SER A 616 -14.41 -26.47 10.74
N ALA A 617 -15.34 -26.97 9.92
CA ALA A 617 -15.00 -27.58 8.61
C ALA A 617 -14.24 -26.63 7.67
N THR A 618 -14.58 -25.34 7.67
CA THR A 618 -13.86 -24.32 6.87
C THR A 618 -12.42 -24.15 7.35
N ARG A 619 -12.19 -24.10 8.66
CA ARG A 619 -10.84 -23.98 9.25
C ARG A 619 -10.01 -25.24 9.08
N VAL A 620 -10.64 -26.41 9.09
CA VAL A 620 -9.96 -27.68 8.78
C VAL A 620 -9.52 -27.72 7.31
N ALA A 621 -10.35 -27.28 6.37
CA ALA A 621 -9.98 -27.20 4.95
C ALA A 621 -8.80 -26.22 4.71
N GLU A 622 -8.83 -25.07 5.36
CA GLU A 622 -7.72 -24.11 5.36
C GLU A 622 -6.44 -24.71 5.98
N ALA A 623 -6.58 -25.40 7.10
CA ALA A 623 -5.46 -26.05 7.78
C ALA A 623 -4.84 -27.20 6.96
N GLN A 624 -5.64 -27.93 6.18
CA GLN A 624 -5.16 -28.97 5.28
C GLN A 624 -4.29 -28.41 4.15
N ARG A 625 -4.61 -27.19 3.65
CA ARG A 625 -3.75 -26.49 2.69
C ARG A 625 -2.36 -26.23 3.30
N TRP A 626 -2.32 -25.62 4.49
CA TRP A 626 -1.05 -25.31 5.16
C TRP A 626 -0.27 -26.56 5.60
N LEU A 627 -0.95 -27.65 5.97
CA LEU A 627 -0.30 -28.95 6.21
C LEU A 627 0.38 -29.49 4.96
N GLY A 628 -0.21 -29.31 3.78
CA GLY A 628 0.43 -29.69 2.52
C GLY A 628 1.64 -28.83 2.16
N GLU A 629 1.57 -27.52 2.42
CA GLU A 629 2.60 -26.55 2.03
C GLU A 629 3.74 -26.41 3.06
N ARG A 630 3.45 -26.51 4.36
CA ARG A 630 4.34 -26.15 5.49
C ARG A 630 4.27 -27.09 6.70
N HIS A 631 4.10 -28.39 6.48
CA HIS A 631 3.98 -29.40 7.55
C HIS A 631 5.00 -29.27 8.70
N THR A 632 6.27 -28.99 8.38
CA THR A 632 7.36 -28.91 9.36
C THR A 632 7.31 -27.69 10.26
N ASP A 633 6.65 -26.63 9.79
CA ASP A 633 6.62 -25.33 10.47
C ASP A 633 5.44 -25.23 11.45
N ILE A 634 4.54 -26.22 11.42
CA ILE A 634 3.38 -26.33 12.29
C ILE A 634 3.76 -27.15 13.55
N PRO A 635 3.53 -26.64 14.77
CA PRO A 635 3.76 -27.38 16.01
C PRO A 635 2.94 -28.66 16.10
N GLU A 636 3.45 -29.66 16.83
CA GLU A 636 2.80 -30.96 16.98
C GLU A 636 1.39 -30.85 17.59
N ALA A 637 1.22 -30.02 18.62
CA ALA A 637 -0.08 -29.79 19.26
C ALA A 637 -1.14 -29.25 18.28
N VAL A 638 -0.75 -28.37 17.35
CA VAL A 638 -1.65 -27.84 16.32
C VAL A 638 -1.99 -28.92 15.29
N ARG A 639 -1.02 -29.77 14.91
CA ARG A 639 -1.28 -30.91 14.01
C ARG A 639 -2.27 -31.90 14.63
N GLU A 640 -2.09 -32.25 15.90
CA GLU A 640 -3.00 -33.14 16.63
C GLU A 640 -4.42 -32.55 16.69
N LEU A 641 -4.57 -31.25 16.94
CA LEU A 641 -5.86 -30.57 16.92
C LEU A 641 -6.55 -30.69 15.55
N ILE A 642 -5.81 -30.49 14.46
CA ILE A 642 -6.34 -30.58 13.09
C ILE A 642 -6.80 -32.01 12.79
N GLU A 643 -6.00 -33.02 13.16
CA GLU A 643 -6.34 -34.43 12.98
C GLU A 643 -7.59 -34.84 13.78
N HIS A 644 -7.66 -34.40 15.04
CA HIS A 644 -8.81 -34.68 15.91
C HIS A 644 -10.09 -34.01 15.37
N SER A 645 -10.00 -32.74 14.97
CA SER A 645 -11.13 -32.00 14.38
C SER A 645 -11.58 -32.60 13.05
N SER A 646 -10.63 -33.02 12.20
CA SER A 646 -10.95 -33.69 10.93
C SER A 646 -11.69 -35.01 11.15
N SER A 647 -11.27 -35.79 12.16
CA SER A 647 -11.87 -37.09 12.47
C SER A 647 -13.30 -36.94 12.99
N GLU A 648 -13.56 -35.97 13.87
CA GLU A 648 -14.90 -35.65 14.38
C GLU A 648 -15.86 -35.22 13.26
N ILE A 649 -15.40 -34.35 12.35
CA ILE A 649 -16.22 -33.89 11.21
C ILE A 649 -16.58 -35.06 10.28
N LEU A 650 -15.61 -35.91 9.96
CA LEU A 650 -15.84 -37.11 9.14
C LEU A 650 -16.82 -38.08 9.81
N GLN A 651 -16.76 -38.21 11.13
CA GLN A 651 -17.67 -39.05 11.89
C GLN A 651 -19.10 -38.47 11.89
N GLN A 652 -19.25 -37.16 12.08
CA GLN A 652 -20.55 -36.48 11.96
C GLN A 652 -21.14 -36.65 10.56
N GLN A 653 -20.35 -36.45 9.50
CA GLN A 653 -20.78 -36.65 8.12
C GLN A 653 -21.27 -38.08 7.87
N ARG A 654 -20.51 -39.11 8.29
CA ARG A 654 -20.94 -40.52 8.17
C ARG A 654 -22.24 -40.82 8.90
N THR A 655 -22.45 -40.20 10.06
CA THR A 655 -23.67 -40.39 10.85
C THR A 655 -24.86 -39.74 10.15
N GLN A 656 -24.64 -38.58 9.55
CA GLN A 656 -25.64 -37.85 8.76
C GLN A 656 -25.97 -38.57 7.46
N GLU A 657 -24.98 -39.13 6.76
CA GLU A 657 -25.15 -39.99 5.59
C GLU A 657 -25.94 -41.26 5.93
N MET A 658 -25.65 -41.90 7.07
CA MET A 658 -26.39 -43.10 7.50
C MET A 658 -27.86 -42.79 7.85
N LEU A 659 -28.12 -41.62 8.44
CA LEU A 659 -29.48 -41.13 8.71
C LEU A 659 -30.22 -40.79 7.41
N SER A 660 -29.54 -40.13 6.47
CA SER A 660 -30.06 -39.83 5.13
C SER A 660 -30.36 -41.12 4.36
N GLN A 661 -29.45 -42.11 4.37
CA GLN A 661 -29.65 -43.41 3.73
C GLN A 661 -30.80 -44.21 4.34
N SER A 662 -31.03 -44.11 5.66
CA SER A 662 -32.16 -44.76 6.35
C SER A 662 -33.50 -44.14 5.93
N GLN A 663 -33.54 -42.82 5.79
CA GLN A 663 -34.71 -42.05 5.32
C GLN A 663 -34.95 -42.24 3.81
N GLU A 664 -33.89 -42.34 3.01
CA GLU A 664 -33.98 -42.66 1.58
C GLU A 664 -34.41 -44.10 1.33
N LEU A 665 -33.91 -45.09 2.08
CA LEU A 665 -34.27 -46.50 1.88
C LEU A 665 -35.76 -46.78 2.16
N THR A 666 -36.36 -45.99 3.07
CA THR A 666 -37.79 -46.08 3.39
C THR A 666 -38.68 -45.45 2.32
N GLU A 667 -38.21 -44.39 1.66
CA GLU A 667 -38.93 -43.73 0.56
C GLU A 667 -38.70 -44.47 -0.78
N GLN A 668 -37.48 -44.97 -1.02
CA GLN A 668 -37.08 -45.71 -2.22
C GLN A 668 -37.78 -47.07 -2.37
N LEU A 669 -38.18 -47.75 -1.29
CA LEU A 669 -38.96 -49.00 -1.40
C LEU A 669 -40.37 -48.77 -1.98
N ARG A 670 -40.88 -47.54 -1.90
CA ARG A 670 -42.27 -47.20 -2.20
C ARG A 670 -42.46 -46.72 -3.63
N GLU A 671 -41.48 -46.00 -4.18
CA GLU A 671 -41.57 -45.43 -5.53
C GLU A 671 -40.79 -46.23 -6.61
N ARG A 672 -39.82 -47.05 -6.20
CA ARG A 672 -38.87 -47.74 -7.13
C ARG A 672 -39.40 -48.98 -7.85
N SER A 673 -40.58 -49.48 -7.51
CA SER A 673 -41.11 -50.70 -8.14
C SER A 673 -41.70 -50.47 -9.53
N GLU A 674 -42.31 -49.31 -9.80
CA GLU A 674 -43.27 -49.23 -10.94
C GLU A 674 -42.85 -48.31 -12.07
N LEU A 675 -42.00 -47.31 -11.82
CA LEU A 675 -41.72 -46.26 -12.82
C LEU A 675 -40.26 -46.23 -13.32
N LEU A 676 -39.29 -46.68 -12.51
CA LEU A 676 -37.85 -46.59 -12.81
C LEU A 676 -37.35 -47.48 -13.97
N ALA A 677 -38.08 -48.52 -14.37
CA ALA A 677 -37.64 -49.41 -15.45
C ALA A 677 -37.74 -48.78 -16.85
N ARG A 678 -38.58 -47.76 -17.02
CA ARG A 678 -38.92 -47.19 -18.33
C ARG A 678 -38.37 -45.78 -18.56
N GLN A 679 -38.23 -44.96 -17.52
CA GLN A 679 -37.72 -43.59 -17.66
C GLN A 679 -36.19 -43.45 -17.63
N ASN A 680 -35.46 -44.35 -16.95
CA ASN A 680 -34.01 -44.19 -16.74
C ASN A 680 -33.17 -44.16 -18.02
N ARG A 681 -33.53 -44.96 -19.04
CA ARG A 681 -32.71 -45.09 -20.26
C ARG A 681 -32.74 -43.88 -21.17
N ASP A 682 -33.81 -43.09 -21.13
CA ASP A 682 -33.99 -41.93 -22.03
C ASP A 682 -33.64 -40.61 -21.32
N ILE A 683 -33.71 -40.60 -19.99
CA ILE A 683 -33.30 -39.45 -19.15
C ILE A 683 -31.77 -39.39 -19.02
N GLU A 684 -31.06 -40.51 -18.85
CA GLU A 684 -29.60 -40.52 -18.64
C GLU A 684 -28.80 -39.77 -19.73
N LEU A 685 -29.20 -39.89 -21.00
CA LEU A 685 -28.51 -39.24 -22.12
C LEU A 685 -28.79 -37.73 -22.21
N ARG A 686 -30.00 -37.29 -21.86
CA ARG A 686 -30.33 -35.85 -21.84
C ARG A 686 -29.80 -35.19 -20.58
N HIS A 687 -29.78 -35.92 -19.46
CA HIS A 687 -29.34 -35.44 -18.16
C HIS A 687 -27.89 -34.96 -18.22
N THR A 688 -26.95 -35.69 -18.84
CA THR A 688 -25.53 -35.28 -18.88
C THR A 688 -25.30 -33.96 -19.62
N GLU A 689 -25.98 -33.70 -20.74
CA GLU A 689 -25.80 -32.44 -21.48
C GLU A 689 -26.46 -31.25 -20.79
N THR A 690 -27.63 -31.44 -20.16
CA THR A 690 -28.24 -30.40 -19.34
C THR A 690 -27.49 -30.15 -18.04
N GLU A 691 -26.83 -31.17 -17.47
CA GLU A 691 -26.14 -31.04 -16.19
C GLU A 691 -24.79 -30.34 -16.30
N GLU A 692 -24.07 -30.51 -17.42
CA GLU A 692 -22.88 -29.71 -17.70
C GLU A 692 -23.22 -28.23 -17.93
N ALA A 693 -24.30 -27.94 -18.67
CA ALA A 693 -24.77 -26.57 -18.87
C ALA A 693 -25.33 -25.95 -17.58
N ARG A 694 -26.03 -26.75 -16.76
CA ARG A 694 -26.54 -26.35 -15.46
C ARG A 694 -25.41 -26.10 -14.48
N GLN A 695 -24.37 -26.94 -14.41
CA GLN A 695 -23.22 -26.72 -13.54
C GLN A 695 -22.48 -25.44 -13.88
N VAL A 696 -22.25 -25.12 -15.16
CA VAL A 696 -21.59 -23.86 -15.55
C VAL A 696 -22.48 -22.64 -15.23
N LEU A 697 -23.80 -22.77 -15.34
CA LEU A 697 -24.75 -21.73 -14.96
C LEU A 697 -24.88 -21.60 -13.43
N GLU A 698 -24.88 -22.69 -12.67
CA GLU A 698 -24.87 -22.72 -11.20
C GLU A 698 -23.55 -22.15 -10.68
N GLU A 699 -22.39 -22.52 -11.23
CA GLU A 699 -21.09 -21.93 -10.87
C GLU A 699 -21.07 -20.42 -11.16
N ARG A 700 -21.58 -19.96 -12.31
CA ARG A 700 -21.66 -18.53 -12.60
C ARG A 700 -22.69 -17.80 -11.74
N ALA A 701 -23.83 -18.41 -11.45
CA ALA A 701 -24.85 -17.86 -10.58
C ALA A 701 -24.38 -17.84 -9.12
N GLU A 702 -23.62 -18.83 -8.67
CA GLU A 702 -22.97 -18.88 -7.36
C GLU A 702 -21.86 -17.85 -7.29
N GLN A 703 -21.00 -17.72 -8.30
CA GLN A 703 -19.98 -16.67 -8.37
C GLN A 703 -20.61 -15.27 -8.35
N LEU A 704 -21.71 -15.06 -9.08
CA LEU A 704 -22.48 -13.81 -9.05
C LEU A 704 -23.18 -13.61 -7.71
N ALA A 705 -23.80 -14.63 -7.12
CA ALA A 705 -24.48 -14.53 -5.83
C ALA A 705 -23.49 -14.30 -4.69
N VAL A 706 -22.30 -14.89 -4.75
CA VAL A 706 -21.18 -14.67 -3.83
C VAL A 706 -20.64 -13.26 -4.02
N SER A 707 -20.41 -12.82 -5.27
CA SER A 707 -19.99 -11.44 -5.58
C SER A 707 -21.00 -10.39 -5.13
N MET A 708 -22.31 -10.61 -5.36
CA MET A 708 -23.38 -9.72 -4.90
C MET A 708 -23.56 -9.76 -3.38
N ARG A 709 -23.36 -10.90 -2.72
CA ARG A 709 -23.40 -11.02 -1.26
C ARG A 709 -22.23 -10.28 -0.63
N TYR A 710 -21.01 -10.48 -1.13
CA TYR A 710 -19.84 -9.73 -0.70
C TYR A 710 -19.99 -8.24 -0.96
N MET A 711 -20.52 -7.82 -2.11
CA MET A 711 -20.73 -6.40 -2.39
C MET A 711 -21.82 -5.78 -1.49
N SER A 712 -22.91 -6.51 -1.21
CA SER A 712 -23.98 -6.09 -0.29
C SER A 712 -23.51 -6.02 1.17
N GLU A 713 -22.68 -6.95 1.60
CA GLU A 713 -22.12 -7.02 2.96
C GLU A 713 -21.00 -5.98 3.14
N PHE A 714 -20.15 -5.82 2.14
CA PHE A 714 -19.11 -4.78 2.08
C PHE A 714 -19.71 -3.38 2.13
N LEU A 715 -20.73 -3.08 1.31
CA LEU A 715 -21.38 -1.77 1.33
C LEU A 715 -22.13 -1.50 2.64
N GLY A 716 -22.75 -2.53 3.23
CA GLY A 716 -23.36 -2.46 4.56
C GLY A 716 -22.34 -2.11 5.65
N ASN A 717 -21.19 -2.81 5.68
CA ASN A 717 -20.13 -2.62 6.66
C ASN A 717 -19.41 -1.28 6.47
N VAL A 718 -19.02 -0.94 5.24
CA VAL A 718 -18.38 0.34 4.92
C VAL A 718 -19.33 1.50 5.23
N SER A 719 -20.62 1.36 4.95
CA SER A 719 -21.58 2.41 5.35
C SER A 719 -21.69 2.54 6.86
N HIS A 720 -21.64 1.46 7.62
CA HIS A 720 -21.67 1.50 9.07
C HIS A 720 -20.41 2.17 9.63
N GLU A 721 -19.23 1.77 9.13
CA GLU A 721 -17.92 2.32 9.52
C GLU A 721 -17.74 3.79 9.14
N LEU A 722 -18.38 4.26 8.06
CA LEU A 722 -18.36 5.67 7.68
C LEU A 722 -19.42 6.50 8.40
N ARG A 723 -20.60 5.92 8.69
CA ARG A 723 -21.71 6.63 9.34
C ARG A 723 -21.34 7.03 10.77
N THR A 724 -20.68 6.16 11.54
CA THR A 724 -20.33 6.40 12.96
C THR A 724 -19.41 7.61 13.18
N PRO A 725 -18.25 7.74 12.50
CA PRO A 725 -17.40 8.91 12.65
C PRO A 725 -18.03 10.17 12.04
N LEU A 726 -18.74 10.05 10.92
CA LEU A 726 -19.39 11.20 10.26
C LEU A 726 -20.52 11.77 11.11
N SER A 727 -21.30 10.91 11.77
CA SER A 727 -22.38 11.30 12.69
C SER A 727 -21.86 12.07 13.90
N SER A 728 -20.76 11.60 14.49
CA SER A 728 -20.13 12.27 15.63
C SER A 728 -19.60 13.66 15.25
N LEU A 729 -19.00 13.78 14.06
CA LEU A 729 -18.53 15.06 13.52
C LEU A 729 -19.69 16.03 13.24
N LEU A 730 -20.82 15.53 12.75
CA LEU A 730 -22.00 16.35 12.49
C LEU A 730 -22.61 16.93 13.78
N ILE A 731 -22.71 16.13 14.84
CA ILE A 731 -23.20 16.60 16.14
C ILE A 731 -22.28 17.71 16.68
N LEU A 732 -20.96 17.52 16.61
CA LEU A 732 -19.99 18.52 17.04
C LEU A 732 -20.04 19.80 16.19
N ALA A 733 -20.16 19.66 14.87
CA ALA A 733 -20.32 20.78 13.96
C ALA A 733 -21.62 21.56 14.25
N LYS A 734 -22.71 20.86 14.57
CA LYS A 734 -23.97 21.50 14.96
C LYS A 734 -23.88 22.24 16.29
N LEU A 735 -23.22 21.65 17.29
CA LEU A 735 -22.98 22.31 18.58
C LEU A 735 -22.13 23.58 18.44
N LEU A 736 -21.14 23.57 17.55
CA LEU A 736 -20.36 24.77 17.21
C LEU A 736 -21.22 25.81 16.48
N ALA A 737 -22.08 25.39 15.54
CA ALA A 737 -22.99 26.28 14.84
C ALA A 737 -24.01 26.95 15.78
N ASP A 738 -24.54 26.20 16.75
CA ASP A 738 -25.53 26.71 17.71
C ASP A 738 -24.93 27.73 18.69
N ASN A 739 -23.59 27.74 18.85
CA ASN A 739 -22.81 28.76 19.58
C ASN A 739 -23.41 29.13 20.96
N ALA A 740 -23.84 28.15 21.74
CA ALA A 740 -24.54 28.37 23.01
C ALA A 740 -23.72 29.19 24.03
N GLY A 741 -22.39 29.15 23.96
CA GLY A 741 -21.48 29.94 24.79
C GLY A 741 -21.23 31.37 24.30
N ALA A 742 -21.81 31.78 23.16
CA ALA A 742 -21.59 33.07 22.49
C ALA A 742 -20.11 33.46 22.35
N ASN A 743 -19.25 32.47 22.14
CA ASN A 743 -17.80 32.60 22.11
C ASN A 743 -17.19 32.48 20.71
N LEU A 744 -17.99 32.07 19.72
CA LEU A 744 -17.59 32.01 18.32
C LEU A 744 -17.98 33.29 17.57
N THR A 745 -17.12 33.71 16.65
CA THR A 745 -17.40 34.83 15.73
C THR A 745 -18.43 34.41 14.68
N PRO A 746 -19.17 35.36 14.05
CA PRO A 746 -20.15 35.05 13.01
C PRO A 746 -19.59 34.21 11.85
N LEU A 747 -18.34 34.48 11.44
CA LEU A 747 -17.66 33.72 10.40
C LEU A 747 -17.33 32.28 10.82
N GLN A 748 -17.04 32.05 12.10
CA GLN A 748 -16.79 30.70 12.64
C GLN A 748 -18.08 29.89 12.77
N VAL A 749 -19.20 30.56 13.09
CA VAL A 749 -20.54 29.95 13.04
C VAL A 749 -20.87 29.53 11.60
N GLU A 750 -20.65 30.42 10.63
CA GLU A 750 -20.86 30.12 9.20
C GLU A 750 -19.99 28.92 8.71
N TYR A 751 -18.74 28.81 9.18
CA TYR A 751 -17.89 27.64 8.91
C TYR A 751 -18.47 26.36 9.52
N ALA A 752 -18.97 26.41 10.76
CA ALA A 752 -19.59 25.27 11.41
C ALA A 752 -20.89 24.85 10.71
N GLU A 753 -21.72 25.80 10.28
CA GLU A 753 -22.92 25.57 9.46
C GLU A 753 -22.57 24.95 8.11
N THR A 754 -21.51 25.42 7.46
CA THR A 754 -21.03 24.87 6.18
C THR A 754 -20.53 23.43 6.34
N ILE A 755 -19.77 23.13 7.40
CA ILE A 755 -19.28 21.77 7.71
C ILE A 755 -20.44 20.83 8.02
N HIS A 756 -21.42 21.30 8.81
CA HIS A 756 -22.63 20.55 9.11
C HIS A 756 -23.45 20.25 7.85
N GLY A 757 -23.66 21.25 6.98
CA GLY A 757 -24.35 21.07 5.70
C GLY A 757 -23.64 20.06 4.80
N ALA A 758 -22.33 20.20 4.59
CA ALA A 758 -21.55 19.32 3.73
C ALA A 758 -21.49 17.87 4.25
N GLY A 759 -21.39 17.68 5.58
CA GLY A 759 -21.42 16.34 6.17
C GLY A 759 -22.81 15.70 6.11
N SER A 760 -23.88 16.49 6.22
CA SER A 760 -25.26 16.02 6.12
C SER A 760 -25.58 15.57 4.69
N ASP A 761 -25.13 16.33 3.69
CA ASP A 761 -25.22 15.96 2.27
C ASP A 761 -24.49 14.65 1.96
N LEU A 762 -23.30 14.45 2.54
CA LEU A 762 -22.53 13.22 2.38
C LEU A 762 -23.23 12.01 2.99
N LEU A 763 -23.85 12.20 4.16
CA LEU A 763 -24.61 11.15 4.85
C LEU A 763 -25.88 10.78 4.07
N HIS A 764 -26.56 11.75 3.47
CA HIS A 764 -27.67 11.50 2.56
C HIS A 764 -27.24 10.72 1.32
N LEU A 765 -26.11 11.06 0.70
CA LEU A 765 -25.55 10.34 -0.46
C LEU A 765 -25.23 8.88 -0.11
N LEU A 766 -24.63 8.64 1.05
CA LEU A 766 -24.33 7.30 1.54
C LEU A 766 -25.60 6.47 1.70
N ASN A 767 -26.66 7.05 2.27
CA ASN A 767 -27.95 6.39 2.44
C ASN A 767 -28.64 6.10 1.10
N ASP A 768 -28.57 7.03 0.14
CA ASP A 768 -29.12 6.84 -1.20
C ASP A 768 -28.43 5.68 -1.96
N LEU A 769 -27.11 5.54 -1.80
CA LEU A 769 -26.32 4.46 -2.41
C LEU A 769 -26.66 3.09 -1.80
N LEU A 770 -26.91 3.06 -0.49
CA LEU A 770 -27.40 1.86 0.19
C LEU A 770 -28.80 1.46 -0.26
N ASP A 771 -29.73 2.41 -0.33
CA ASP A 771 -31.10 2.16 -0.80
C ASP A 771 -31.07 1.56 -2.20
N LEU A 772 -30.27 2.11 -3.13
CA LEU A 772 -30.06 1.54 -4.47
C LEU A 772 -29.54 0.09 -4.41
N SER A 773 -28.53 -0.16 -3.58
CA SER A 773 -27.92 -1.49 -3.45
C SER A 773 -28.90 -2.52 -2.87
N MET A 774 -29.80 -2.11 -1.97
CA MET A 774 -30.85 -2.98 -1.42
C MET A 774 -31.98 -3.25 -2.42
N VAL A 775 -32.30 -2.27 -3.27
CA VAL A 775 -33.27 -2.40 -4.36
C VAL A 775 -32.76 -3.36 -5.44
N ASP A 776 -31.52 -3.17 -5.92
CA ASP A 776 -30.89 -4.03 -6.93
C ASP A 776 -30.72 -5.48 -6.44
N ALA A 777 -30.51 -5.66 -5.13
CA ALA A 777 -30.44 -6.99 -4.50
C ALA A 777 -31.82 -7.63 -4.23
N GLY A 778 -32.93 -6.93 -4.51
CA GLY A 778 -34.29 -7.40 -4.26
C GLY A 778 -34.64 -7.59 -2.77
N LYS A 779 -33.84 -7.02 -1.86
CA LYS A 779 -33.97 -7.19 -0.39
C LYS A 779 -34.83 -6.12 0.28
N MET A 780 -35.37 -5.19 -0.49
CA MET A 780 -36.20 -4.10 0.03
C MET A 780 -37.65 -4.58 0.25
N GLU A 781 -38.02 -4.80 1.50
CA GLU A 781 -39.38 -5.22 1.86
C GLU A 781 -40.36 -4.04 1.90
N LEU A 782 -41.53 -4.19 1.28
CA LEU A 782 -42.61 -3.20 1.32
C LEU A 782 -43.59 -3.51 2.45
N SER A 783 -43.99 -2.49 3.21
CA SER A 783 -44.97 -2.62 4.30
C SER A 783 -46.25 -1.83 3.98
N PRO A 784 -47.13 -2.33 3.07
CA PRO A 784 -48.29 -1.57 2.64
C PRO A 784 -49.36 -1.44 3.74
N THR A 785 -49.49 -0.24 4.30
CA THR A 785 -50.49 0.15 5.31
C THR A 785 -51.63 0.94 4.68
N ARG A 786 -52.71 1.18 5.44
CA ARG A 786 -53.75 2.15 5.03
C ARG A 786 -53.31 3.54 5.47
N ILE A 787 -53.14 4.45 4.52
CA ILE A 787 -52.71 5.82 4.79
C ILE A 787 -53.79 6.82 4.38
N ALA A 788 -53.88 7.94 5.09
CA ALA A 788 -54.80 9.02 4.74
C ALA A 788 -54.11 10.01 3.78
N LEU A 789 -54.75 10.32 2.65
CA LEU A 789 -54.17 11.22 1.64
C LEU A 789 -53.89 12.62 2.21
N VAL A 790 -54.73 13.07 3.15
CA VAL A 790 -54.57 14.35 3.84
C VAL A 790 -53.26 14.40 4.63
N GLN A 791 -52.87 13.31 5.30
CA GLN A 791 -51.63 13.28 6.08
C GLN A 791 -50.38 13.38 5.21
N VAL A 792 -50.41 12.73 4.03
CA VAL A 792 -49.32 12.83 3.04
C VAL A 792 -49.17 14.28 2.55
N VAL A 793 -50.29 14.94 2.26
CA VAL A 793 -50.28 16.35 1.80
C VAL A 793 -49.80 17.28 2.91
N ASP A 794 -50.34 17.17 4.12
CA ASP A 794 -49.95 17.99 5.26
C ASP A 794 -48.44 17.87 5.55
N HIS A 795 -47.89 16.66 5.43
CA HIS A 795 -46.47 16.40 5.62
C HIS A 795 -45.62 17.08 4.55
N LEU A 796 -45.97 16.94 3.27
CA LEU A 796 -45.24 17.58 2.17
C LEU A 796 -45.34 19.11 2.22
N GLU A 797 -46.51 19.65 2.58
CA GLU A 797 -46.67 21.09 2.77
C GLU A 797 -45.82 21.62 3.93
N ALA A 798 -45.79 20.93 5.07
CA ALA A 798 -44.99 21.33 6.22
C ALA A 798 -43.49 21.37 5.91
N LEU A 799 -43.00 20.44 5.08
CA LEU A 799 -41.60 20.37 4.69
C LEU A 799 -41.20 21.44 3.67
N PHE A 800 -42.03 21.68 2.64
CA PHE A 800 -41.61 22.50 1.49
C PHE A 800 -42.14 23.93 1.52
N ARG A 801 -43.20 24.24 2.26
CA ARG A 801 -43.73 25.62 2.33
C ARG A 801 -42.70 26.63 2.86
N PRO A 802 -41.96 26.38 3.95
CA PRO A 802 -40.93 27.31 4.42
C PRO A 802 -39.79 27.50 3.41
N LEU A 803 -39.37 26.42 2.75
CA LEU A 803 -38.28 26.43 1.75
C LEU A 803 -38.65 27.25 0.51
N MET A 804 -39.92 27.17 0.08
CA MET A 804 -40.44 27.93 -1.05
C MET A 804 -40.62 29.41 -0.69
N GLU A 805 -41.04 29.72 0.54
CA GLU A 805 -41.11 31.09 1.06
C GLU A 805 -39.72 31.76 1.13
N GLU A 806 -38.70 31.02 1.59
CA GLU A 806 -37.31 31.48 1.62
C GLU A 806 -36.79 31.82 0.21
N LYS A 807 -37.12 30.98 -0.79
CA LYS A 807 -36.78 31.21 -2.20
C LYS A 807 -37.72 32.13 -2.96
N ALA A 808 -38.77 32.65 -2.32
CA ALA A 808 -39.84 33.45 -2.94
C ALA A 808 -40.52 32.77 -4.16
N LEU A 809 -40.76 31.47 -4.08
CA LEU A 809 -41.50 30.66 -5.07
C LEU A 809 -42.95 30.46 -4.63
N ASP A 810 -43.89 30.53 -5.58
CA ASP A 810 -45.30 30.22 -5.31
C ASP A 810 -45.49 28.71 -5.19
N PHE A 811 -45.98 28.24 -4.04
CA PHE A 811 -46.24 26.82 -3.79
C PHE A 811 -47.72 26.53 -3.62
N SER A 812 -48.23 25.57 -4.40
CA SER A 812 -49.63 25.14 -4.32
C SER A 812 -49.79 23.63 -4.39
N VAL A 813 -50.72 23.10 -3.60
CA VAL A 813 -51.10 21.68 -3.63
C VAL A 813 -52.59 21.58 -3.96
N ARG A 814 -52.93 20.81 -4.99
CA ARG A 814 -54.31 20.58 -5.44
C ARG A 814 -54.65 19.10 -5.39
N VAL A 815 -55.67 18.75 -4.61
CA VAL A 815 -56.17 17.37 -4.50
C VAL A 815 -57.57 17.30 -5.09
N SER A 816 -57.79 16.36 -6.02
CA SER A 816 -59.12 16.14 -6.61
C SER A 816 -60.10 15.55 -5.57
N PRO A 817 -61.32 16.09 -5.44
CA PRO A 817 -62.31 15.62 -4.46
C PRO A 817 -62.85 14.20 -4.75
N GLU A 818 -62.58 13.67 -5.94
CA GLU A 818 -62.99 12.32 -6.36
C GLU A 818 -62.05 11.21 -5.87
N LEU A 819 -60.92 11.56 -5.26
CA LEU A 819 -59.94 10.60 -4.74
C LEU A 819 -60.40 9.97 -3.41
N PRO A 820 -59.99 8.72 -3.11
CA PRO A 820 -60.32 8.09 -1.84
C PRO A 820 -59.58 8.80 -0.70
N ALA A 821 -60.27 9.03 0.42
CA ALA A 821 -59.67 9.63 1.62
C ALA A 821 -58.50 8.78 2.19
N THR A 822 -58.54 7.47 1.97
CA THR A 822 -57.49 6.53 2.37
C THR A 822 -57.21 5.50 1.28
N PHE A 823 -55.95 5.14 1.09
CA PHE A 823 -55.52 4.09 0.15
C PHE A 823 -54.42 3.22 0.78
N ARG A 824 -54.10 2.08 0.15
CA ARG A 824 -53.08 1.15 0.65
C ARG A 824 -51.79 1.30 -0.13
N THR A 825 -50.72 1.68 0.55
CA THR A 825 -49.35 1.72 0.01
C THR A 825 -48.35 1.79 1.17
N ASP A 826 -47.06 1.80 0.87
CA ASP A 826 -46.02 2.08 1.84
C ASP A 826 -45.81 3.61 1.96
N GLU A 827 -46.15 4.19 3.12
CA GLU A 827 -46.10 5.63 3.35
C GLU A 827 -44.70 6.21 3.19
N GLN A 828 -43.70 5.52 3.76
CA GLN A 828 -42.32 6.00 3.81
C GLN A 828 -41.73 6.05 2.40
N ARG A 829 -41.99 5.02 1.58
CA ARG A 829 -41.50 4.97 0.19
C ARG A 829 -42.24 5.93 -0.72
N LEU A 830 -43.55 6.11 -0.53
CA LEU A 830 -44.32 7.14 -1.24
C LEU A 830 -43.75 8.55 -0.94
N LEU A 831 -43.57 8.88 0.34
CA LEU A 831 -43.02 10.18 0.75
C LEU A 831 -41.60 10.39 0.23
N GLN A 832 -40.77 9.35 0.18
CA GLN A 832 -39.42 9.40 -0.37
C GLN A 832 -39.41 9.82 -1.85
N VAL A 833 -40.26 9.19 -2.68
CA VAL A 833 -40.41 9.56 -4.10
C VAL A 833 -40.89 11.01 -4.24
N LEU A 834 -41.94 11.39 -3.53
CA LEU A 834 -42.53 12.73 -3.64
C LEU A 834 -41.59 13.85 -3.14
N ARG A 835 -40.85 13.60 -2.05
CA ARG A 835 -39.84 14.53 -1.53
C ARG A 835 -38.73 14.76 -2.54
N ASN A 836 -38.27 13.71 -3.22
CA ASN A 836 -37.21 13.83 -4.22
C ASN A 836 -37.68 14.62 -5.45
N LEU A 837 -38.92 14.40 -5.92
CA LEU A 837 -39.49 15.17 -7.02
C LEU A 837 -39.67 16.65 -6.66
N LEU A 838 -40.21 16.95 -5.47
CA LEU A 838 -40.39 18.32 -4.99
C LEU A 838 -39.07 19.05 -4.73
N SER A 839 -38.08 18.38 -4.11
CA SER A 839 -36.76 18.96 -3.88
C SER A 839 -36.06 19.33 -5.19
N ASN A 840 -36.17 18.49 -6.23
CA ASN A 840 -35.67 18.81 -7.56
C ASN A 840 -36.41 20.02 -8.17
N ALA A 841 -37.73 20.08 -8.06
CA ALA A 841 -38.51 21.23 -8.54
C ALA A 841 -38.07 22.55 -7.86
N VAL A 842 -37.84 22.55 -6.54
CA VAL A 842 -37.33 23.72 -5.80
C VAL A 842 -35.92 24.09 -6.25
N LYS A 843 -35.09 23.10 -6.51
CA LYS A 843 -33.67 23.29 -6.84
C LYS A 843 -33.48 23.92 -8.22
N PHE A 844 -34.28 23.52 -9.21
CA PHE A 844 -34.15 23.94 -10.60
C PHE A 844 -35.09 25.08 -11.01
N THR A 845 -35.82 25.64 -10.05
CA THR A 845 -36.66 26.83 -10.22
C THR A 845 -36.12 27.96 -9.37
N ASP A 846 -35.62 29.01 -10.01
CA ASP A 846 -35.09 30.19 -9.32
C ASP A 846 -36.18 31.26 -9.10
N VAL A 847 -37.14 31.38 -10.03
CA VAL A 847 -38.27 32.32 -9.97
C VAL A 847 -39.50 31.65 -10.60
N GLY A 848 -40.66 31.76 -9.96
CA GLY A 848 -41.92 31.25 -10.48
C GLY A 848 -42.66 30.39 -9.47
N ALA A 849 -43.22 29.25 -9.91
CA ALA A 849 -44.10 28.43 -9.09
C ALA A 849 -43.75 26.93 -9.17
N VAL A 850 -44.06 26.23 -8.09
CA VAL A 850 -44.06 24.76 -8.04
C VAL A 850 -45.43 24.30 -7.56
N GLU A 851 -46.02 23.36 -8.29
CA GLU A 851 -47.36 22.86 -8.03
C GLU A 851 -47.36 21.33 -7.90
N LEU A 852 -48.00 20.82 -6.84
CA LEU A 852 -48.31 19.41 -6.67
C LEU A 852 -49.80 19.16 -6.93
N VAL A 853 -50.12 18.41 -7.99
CA VAL A 853 -51.50 17.99 -8.32
C VAL A 853 -51.67 16.50 -8.08
N ILE A 854 -52.65 16.13 -7.26
CA ILE A 854 -53.01 14.74 -6.98
C ILE A 854 -54.42 14.47 -7.52
N ARG A 855 -54.54 13.54 -8.48
CA ARG A 855 -55.80 13.23 -9.18
C ARG A 855 -55.85 11.80 -9.72
N TRP A 856 -57.02 11.35 -10.17
CA TRP A 856 -57.12 10.13 -10.97
C TRP A 856 -56.45 10.34 -12.34
N ALA A 857 -55.66 9.36 -12.80
CA ALA A 857 -54.95 9.46 -14.08
C ALA A 857 -55.90 9.37 -15.30
N GLY A 858 -56.95 8.55 -15.24
CA GLY A 858 -57.99 8.46 -16.28
C GLY A 858 -57.44 8.31 -17.72
N ALA A 859 -57.81 9.25 -18.60
CA ALA A 859 -57.38 9.31 -20.00
C ALA A 859 -55.96 9.92 -20.21
N GLU A 860 -55.31 10.41 -19.15
CA GLU A 860 -53.98 11.03 -19.21
C GLU A 860 -52.84 10.07 -18.86
N LEU A 861 -53.14 8.81 -18.53
CA LEU A 861 -52.11 7.77 -18.41
C LEU A 861 -51.54 7.49 -19.81
N PRO A 862 -50.23 7.74 -20.06
CA PRO A 862 -49.62 7.49 -21.37
C PRO A 862 -49.76 6.03 -21.79
N GLU A 863 -50.06 5.79 -23.07
CA GLU A 863 -50.26 4.44 -23.63
C GLU A 863 -49.09 3.46 -23.33
N PRO A 864 -47.81 3.88 -23.39
CA PRO A 864 -46.69 2.99 -23.05
C PRO A 864 -46.72 2.49 -21.60
N ILE A 865 -47.13 3.34 -20.65
CA ILE A 865 -47.23 2.98 -19.23
C ILE A 865 -48.44 2.06 -18.99
N ARG A 866 -49.53 2.31 -19.73
CA ARG A 866 -50.74 1.47 -19.69
C ARG A 866 -50.44 0.04 -20.18
N GLU A 867 -49.74 -0.11 -21.31
CA GLU A 867 -49.30 -1.41 -21.83
C GLU A 867 -48.37 -2.12 -20.85
N GLN A 868 -47.35 -1.41 -20.32
CA GLN A 868 -46.41 -1.94 -19.32
C GLN A 868 -47.14 -2.47 -18.08
N PHE A 869 -48.13 -1.74 -17.55
CA PHE A 869 -48.88 -2.16 -16.37
C PHE A 869 -49.79 -3.38 -16.63
N LEU A 870 -50.31 -3.54 -17.86
CA LEU A 870 -51.11 -4.71 -18.24
C LEU A 870 -50.22 -5.96 -18.44
N GLU A 871 -49.07 -5.82 -19.09
CA GLU A 871 -48.11 -6.91 -19.29
C GLU A 871 -47.52 -7.42 -17.98
N THR A 872 -47.19 -6.50 -17.07
CA THR A 872 -46.64 -6.84 -15.74
C THR A 872 -47.71 -7.27 -14.73
N GLY A 873 -49.00 -7.25 -15.11
CA GLY A 873 -50.11 -7.64 -14.25
C GLY A 873 -50.40 -6.69 -13.08
N GLN A 874 -49.86 -5.47 -13.13
CA GLN A 874 -50.17 -4.39 -12.17
C GLN A 874 -51.60 -3.86 -12.38
N LEU A 875 -52.08 -3.84 -13.63
CA LEU A 875 -53.48 -3.63 -13.98
C LEU A 875 -54.08 -4.93 -14.52
N ARG A 876 -55.30 -5.28 -14.09
CA ARG A 876 -56.04 -6.45 -14.62
C ARG A 876 -57.02 -6.09 -15.75
N ALA A 877 -57.39 -4.81 -15.85
CA ALA A 877 -58.29 -4.29 -16.88
C ALA A 877 -57.90 -2.84 -17.22
N GLN A 878 -58.28 -2.38 -18.43
CA GLN A 878 -57.93 -1.05 -18.93
C GLN A 878 -58.50 0.13 -18.10
N ASP A 879 -59.55 -0.13 -17.32
CA ASP A 879 -60.28 0.87 -16.52
C ASP A 879 -59.96 0.82 -15.01
N GLU A 880 -58.92 0.07 -14.60
CA GLU A 880 -58.51 0.03 -13.19
C GLU A 880 -57.93 1.38 -12.72
N ALA A 881 -58.23 1.73 -11.47
CA ALA A 881 -58.04 3.09 -10.97
C ALA A 881 -56.58 3.37 -10.58
N VAL A 882 -55.98 4.38 -11.20
CA VAL A 882 -54.58 4.81 -11.00
C VAL A 882 -54.54 6.24 -10.46
N ILE A 883 -53.83 6.49 -9.36
CA ILE A 883 -53.58 7.83 -8.83
C ILE A 883 -52.34 8.42 -9.52
N ALA A 884 -52.44 9.67 -9.96
CA ALA A 884 -51.32 10.45 -10.49
C ALA A 884 -50.92 11.54 -9.48
N PHE A 885 -49.65 11.53 -9.08
CA PHE A 885 -49.01 12.60 -8.31
C PHE A 885 -48.10 13.39 -9.25
N SER A 886 -48.53 14.58 -9.65
CA SER A 886 -47.83 15.42 -10.64
C SER A 886 -47.20 16.62 -9.97
N VAL A 887 -45.87 16.71 -10.02
CA VAL A 887 -45.08 17.86 -9.57
C VAL A 887 -44.68 18.66 -10.80
N THR A 888 -45.21 19.87 -10.93
CA THR A 888 -44.93 20.79 -12.04
C THR A 888 -44.13 21.98 -11.53
N ASP A 889 -43.03 22.28 -12.20
CA ASP A 889 -42.18 23.45 -11.95
C ASP A 889 -42.17 24.38 -13.17
N THR A 890 -41.90 25.68 -12.96
CA THR A 890 -41.70 26.67 -14.03
C THR A 890 -40.22 26.98 -14.28
N GLY A 891 -39.33 26.03 -13.98
CA GLY A 891 -37.89 26.17 -14.03
C GLY A 891 -37.28 26.05 -15.43
N ILE A 892 -35.99 25.68 -15.49
CA ILE A 892 -35.19 25.69 -16.73
C ILE A 892 -35.66 24.70 -17.80
N GLY A 893 -36.47 23.71 -17.45
CA GLY A 893 -36.88 22.62 -18.35
C GLY A 893 -35.73 21.70 -18.81
N ILE A 894 -36.08 20.60 -19.47
CA ILE A 894 -35.17 19.53 -19.91
C ILE A 894 -35.30 19.38 -21.43
N ALA A 895 -34.18 19.27 -22.12
CA ALA A 895 -34.15 19.09 -23.57
C ALA A 895 -34.66 17.67 -23.96
N PRO A 896 -35.40 17.51 -25.08
CA PRO A 896 -36.03 16.23 -25.44
C PRO A 896 -35.05 15.06 -25.58
N ASP A 897 -33.84 15.33 -26.07
CA ASP A 897 -32.75 14.35 -26.23
C ASP A 897 -32.17 13.85 -24.89
N LYS A 898 -32.51 14.50 -23.78
CA LYS A 898 -32.00 14.17 -22.44
C LYS A 898 -33.05 13.53 -21.52
N LEU A 899 -34.31 13.44 -21.93
CA LEU A 899 -35.43 12.97 -21.09
C LEU A 899 -35.29 11.51 -20.64
N GLU A 900 -34.67 10.64 -21.44
CA GLU A 900 -34.40 9.25 -21.01
C GLU A 900 -33.15 9.19 -20.10
N SER A 901 -32.11 9.96 -20.42
CA SER A 901 -30.84 9.97 -19.69
C SER A 901 -30.92 10.51 -18.26
N VAL A 902 -31.93 11.31 -17.92
CA VAL A 902 -32.11 11.84 -16.55
C VAL A 902 -32.46 10.76 -15.51
N PHE A 903 -32.88 9.56 -15.97
CA PHE A 903 -33.13 8.40 -15.12
C PHE A 903 -32.00 7.35 -15.19
N GLU A 904 -30.96 7.55 -16.01
CA GLU A 904 -29.82 6.65 -16.07
C GLU A 904 -28.81 6.94 -14.94
N LEU A 905 -28.18 5.88 -14.43
CA LEU A 905 -27.07 6.01 -13.49
C LEU A 905 -25.87 6.69 -14.17
N VAL A 906 -25.42 7.81 -13.61
CA VAL A 906 -24.23 8.52 -14.10
C VAL A 906 -23.00 7.62 -13.95
N LYS A 907 -22.58 6.97 -15.04
CA LYS A 907 -21.24 6.38 -15.14
C LYS A 907 -20.21 7.51 -15.11
N GLN A 908 -19.41 7.58 -14.05
CA GLN A 908 -18.42 8.66 -13.87
C GLN A 908 -17.45 8.72 -15.06
N GLY A 909 -17.53 9.83 -15.80
CA GLY A 909 -16.68 10.10 -16.96
C GLY A 909 -17.03 11.34 -17.79
N ALA A 910 -17.64 12.39 -17.20
CA ALA A 910 -17.81 13.67 -17.90
C ALA A 910 -17.81 14.86 -16.94
N THR A 911 -16.76 15.68 -17.04
CA THR A 911 -16.60 16.98 -16.39
C THR A 911 -17.45 18.05 -17.06
N THR A 912 -18.63 18.41 -16.52
CA THR A 912 -19.29 19.70 -16.86
C THR A 912 -20.20 20.26 -15.74
N ASN A 913 -19.92 21.51 -15.35
CA ASN A 913 -20.71 22.53 -14.63
C ASN A 913 -21.19 22.29 -13.18
N ARG A 914 -20.27 22.54 -12.23
CA ARG A 914 -20.52 22.77 -10.79
C ARG A 914 -21.27 24.09 -10.49
N LYS A 915 -22.51 24.24 -10.95
CA LYS A 915 -23.40 25.31 -10.45
C LYS A 915 -24.60 24.81 -9.64
N PHE A 916 -24.93 23.53 -9.69
CA PHE A 916 -26.07 22.96 -8.95
C PHE A 916 -25.65 21.65 -8.26
N GLY A 917 -25.16 21.74 -7.02
CA GLY A 917 -24.67 20.58 -6.24
C GLY A 917 -25.75 19.53 -6.01
N GLY A 918 -25.62 18.36 -6.64
CA GLY A 918 -26.48 17.21 -6.44
C GLY A 918 -25.83 15.96 -7.01
N THR A 919 -26.13 14.81 -6.40
CA THR A 919 -25.44 13.52 -6.59
C THR A 919 -25.75 12.85 -7.93
N GLY A 920 -26.81 13.30 -8.63
CA GLY A 920 -27.27 12.71 -9.88
C GLY A 920 -27.99 11.36 -9.73
N LEU A 921 -28.14 10.86 -8.50
CA LEU A 921 -28.73 9.54 -8.20
C LEU A 921 -30.21 9.59 -7.79
N GLY A 922 -30.73 10.77 -7.40
CA GLY A 922 -32.06 10.88 -6.80
C GLY A 922 -33.23 10.48 -7.72
N LEU A 923 -33.15 10.74 -9.03
CA LEU A 923 -34.22 10.41 -9.97
C LEU A 923 -34.22 8.93 -10.38
N SER A 924 -33.04 8.29 -10.51
CA SER A 924 -32.94 6.86 -10.79
C SER A 924 -33.45 6.02 -9.62
N ILE A 925 -33.09 6.38 -8.38
CA ILE A 925 -33.60 5.73 -7.16
C ILE A 925 -35.11 5.91 -7.03
N SER A 926 -35.61 7.13 -7.29
CA SER A 926 -37.06 7.38 -7.23
C SER A 926 -37.83 6.52 -8.23
N ARG A 927 -37.26 6.24 -9.42
CA ARG A 927 -37.89 5.37 -10.43
C ARG A 927 -37.93 3.91 -9.99
N GLU A 928 -36.86 3.39 -9.38
CA GLU A 928 -36.87 2.01 -8.89
C GLU A 928 -37.77 1.82 -7.67
N ILE A 929 -37.83 2.80 -6.75
CA ILE A 929 -38.80 2.77 -5.64
C ILE A 929 -40.24 2.85 -6.17
N ALA A 930 -40.51 3.69 -7.17
CA ALA A 930 -41.81 3.76 -7.83
C ALA A 930 -42.23 2.40 -8.42
N ARG A 931 -41.31 1.69 -9.08
CA ARG A 931 -41.53 0.34 -9.62
C ARG A 931 -41.79 -0.69 -8.54
N LEU A 932 -41.07 -0.63 -7.40
CA LEU A 932 -41.34 -1.48 -6.24
C LEU A 932 -42.77 -1.26 -5.72
N LEU A 933 -43.24 -0.01 -5.65
CA LEU A 933 -44.62 0.31 -5.28
C LEU A 933 -45.67 -0.13 -6.33
N GLY A 934 -45.23 -0.71 -7.46
CA GLY A 934 -46.07 -1.11 -8.58
C GLY A 934 -46.48 0.03 -9.49
N GLY A 935 -45.84 1.20 -9.37
CA GLY A 935 -46.06 2.39 -10.18
C GLY A 935 -44.90 2.70 -11.13
N GLU A 936 -44.97 3.85 -11.80
CA GLU A 936 -43.95 4.31 -12.75
C GLU A 936 -43.88 5.84 -12.76
N ILE A 937 -42.69 6.41 -12.99
CA ILE A 937 -42.50 7.87 -13.07
C ILE A 937 -42.36 8.28 -14.53
N PHE A 938 -43.14 9.28 -14.91
CA PHE A 938 -43.14 9.88 -16.24
C PHE A 938 -42.74 11.34 -16.17
N VAL A 939 -42.04 11.84 -17.20
CA VAL A 939 -41.63 13.24 -17.29
C VAL A 939 -42.10 13.85 -18.61
N THR A 940 -42.62 15.06 -18.51
CA THR A 940 -42.83 15.96 -19.66
C THR A 940 -42.13 17.27 -19.37
N SER A 941 -41.40 17.83 -20.32
CA SER A 941 -40.65 19.06 -20.09
C SER A 941 -40.44 19.82 -21.39
N GLU A 942 -40.45 21.15 -21.30
CA GLU A 942 -40.10 22.05 -22.39
C GLU A 942 -38.97 22.98 -21.91
N PRO A 943 -37.84 23.09 -22.64
CA PRO A 943 -36.75 23.98 -22.27
C PRO A 943 -37.25 25.43 -22.05
N SER A 944 -36.85 26.01 -20.92
CA SER A 944 -37.20 27.37 -20.46
C SER A 944 -38.68 27.60 -20.12
N ARG A 945 -39.50 26.55 -20.04
CA ARG A 945 -40.90 26.62 -19.58
C ARG A 945 -41.18 25.77 -18.35
N GLY A 946 -40.26 24.90 -17.96
CA GLY A 946 -40.33 24.06 -16.77
C GLY A 946 -40.58 22.58 -17.08
N SER A 947 -40.71 21.78 -16.03
CA SER A 947 -40.92 20.32 -16.13
C SER A 947 -42.11 19.86 -15.31
N ALA A 948 -42.74 18.77 -15.73
CA ALA A 948 -43.77 18.07 -14.97
C ALA A 948 -43.38 16.60 -14.82
N PHE A 949 -43.06 16.21 -13.59
CA PHE A 949 -42.78 14.83 -13.21
C PHE A 949 -44.04 14.24 -12.57
N THR A 950 -44.55 13.15 -13.15
CA THR A 950 -45.79 12.50 -12.72
C THR A 950 -45.50 11.07 -12.28
N PHE A 951 -45.76 10.76 -11.03
CA PHE A 951 -45.73 9.41 -10.49
C PHE A 951 -47.13 8.77 -10.57
N PHE A 952 -47.23 7.67 -11.31
CA PHE A 952 -48.47 6.91 -11.47
C PHE A 952 -48.47 5.69 -10.54
N LEU A 953 -49.48 5.59 -9.67
CA LEU A 953 -49.62 4.51 -8.70
C LEU A 953 -50.95 3.76 -8.88
N PRO A 954 -50.94 2.50 -9.34
CA PRO A 954 -52.13 1.66 -9.43
C PRO A 954 -52.70 1.30 -8.05
N LEU A 955 -54.02 1.41 -7.89
CA LEU A 955 -54.70 0.95 -6.68
C LEU A 955 -55.21 -0.47 -6.87
N ARG A 956 -54.68 -1.43 -6.09
CA ARG A 956 -55.27 -2.78 -6.04
C ARG A 956 -56.67 -2.74 -5.42
N ALA A 957 -57.70 -3.01 -6.22
CA ALA A 957 -59.08 -3.14 -5.74
C ALA A 957 -59.25 -4.38 -4.86
N LEU A 958 -59.92 -4.22 -3.70
CA LEU A 958 -60.44 -5.34 -2.92
C LEU A 958 -61.57 -6.01 -3.73
N ALA A 959 -61.46 -7.31 -3.99
CA ALA A 959 -62.58 -8.09 -4.53
C ALA A 959 -63.76 -8.06 -3.54
N PRO A 960 -65.00 -7.79 -3.98
CA PRO A 960 -66.18 -7.94 -3.13
C PRO A 960 -66.53 -9.43 -2.99
N SER A 961 -66.61 -9.93 -1.75
CA SER A 961 -67.18 -11.26 -1.48
C SER A 961 -68.70 -11.20 -1.70
N PRO A 962 -69.30 -12.09 -2.53
CA PRO A 962 -70.74 -12.16 -2.71
C PRO A 962 -71.36 -12.98 -1.57
N GLY A 963 -72.25 -12.37 -0.80
CA GLY A 963 -73.14 -13.09 0.11
C GLY A 963 -73.33 -12.44 1.47
N SER A 964 -74.31 -11.55 1.58
CA SER A 964 -75.37 -11.67 2.59
C SER A 964 -76.38 -10.55 2.39
N HIS A 965 -77.64 -10.95 2.28
CA HIS A 965 -78.80 -10.10 2.05
C HIS A 965 -79.12 -9.18 3.24
N ALA A 966 -79.82 -8.10 2.91
CA ALA A 966 -80.38 -7.09 3.78
C ALA A 966 -81.21 -7.61 4.97
N SER A 967 -81.14 -6.89 6.09
CA SER A 967 -82.34 -6.42 6.81
C SER A 967 -82.04 -5.22 7.71
N VAL A 968 -82.95 -4.26 7.63
CA VAL A 968 -83.04 -2.99 8.34
C VAL A 968 -83.52 -3.20 9.78
N VAL A 969 -82.89 -2.58 10.78
CA VAL A 969 -83.58 -2.01 11.96
C VAL A 969 -82.87 -0.74 12.45
N THR A 970 -83.66 0.32 12.56
CA THR A 970 -83.41 1.66 13.11
C THR A 970 -83.17 1.68 14.63
N THR A 971 -82.23 2.52 15.12
CA THR A 971 -82.38 3.58 16.17
C THR A 971 -81.01 4.04 16.72
N PRO A 972 -80.89 5.27 17.27
CA PRO A 972 -79.62 6.03 17.31
C PRO A 972 -78.86 5.91 18.65
N PRO A 973 -77.54 6.17 18.71
CA PRO A 973 -76.87 6.39 19.98
C PRO A 973 -76.78 7.89 20.35
N PRO A 974 -76.67 8.21 21.65
CA PRO A 974 -77.07 9.47 22.24
C PRO A 974 -75.97 10.53 22.27
N ARG A 975 -76.39 11.80 22.25
CA ARG A 975 -75.61 12.93 22.75
C ARG A 975 -75.49 12.89 24.27
N ARG A 976 -74.26 12.76 24.78
CA ARG A 976 -73.75 13.34 26.05
C ARG A 976 -72.23 13.40 25.87
N GLY A 977 -71.49 14.46 26.09
CA GLY A 977 -71.75 15.83 26.54
C GLY A 977 -70.34 16.43 26.57
N ALA A 978 -70.18 17.60 25.94
CA ALA A 978 -68.93 18.32 25.98
C ALA A 978 -68.58 18.66 27.43
N THR A 979 -67.42 18.21 27.89
CA THR A 979 -66.63 18.95 28.88
C THR A 979 -65.26 19.16 28.26
N ALA A 980 -65.00 20.41 27.92
CA ALA A 980 -63.72 20.90 27.46
C ALA A 980 -62.60 20.55 28.45
N ILE A 981 -61.52 19.97 27.94
CA ILE A 981 -60.19 20.12 28.52
C ILE A 981 -59.39 20.84 27.43
N GLY A 982 -59.15 22.14 27.63
CA GLY A 982 -58.38 22.96 26.69
C GLY A 982 -56.93 22.49 26.55
N PRO A 983 -56.18 23.05 25.59
CA PRO A 983 -54.77 22.75 25.43
C PRO A 983 -54.06 23.14 26.74
N ARG A 984 -53.46 22.16 27.43
CA ARG A 984 -52.53 22.47 28.50
C ARG A 984 -51.27 23.07 27.86
N PRO A 985 -50.75 24.20 28.38
CA PRO A 985 -49.54 24.79 27.83
C PRO A 985 -48.38 23.81 28.04
N HIS A 986 -47.62 23.55 26.98
CA HIS A 986 -46.28 22.95 27.09
C HIS A 986 -45.49 23.78 28.11
N ARG A 987 -45.13 23.17 29.23
CA ARG A 987 -44.18 23.79 30.16
C ARG A 987 -42.81 23.69 29.49
N THR A 988 -42.25 24.81 29.07
CA THR A 988 -40.84 24.94 28.67
C THR A 988 -39.94 24.90 29.92
N GLY A 989 -40.03 23.83 30.72
CA GLY A 989 -39.23 23.64 31.93
C GLY A 989 -37.93 22.90 31.63
N ALA A 990 -36.82 23.33 32.23
CA ALA A 990 -35.54 22.62 32.21
C ALA A 990 -35.66 21.26 32.92
N PHE A 991 -34.85 20.26 32.51
CA PHE A 991 -34.70 19.01 33.25
C PHE A 991 -34.22 19.31 34.68
N SER A 992 -34.72 18.57 35.67
CA SER A 992 -34.51 18.85 37.09
C SER A 992 -33.44 17.97 37.74
N GLY A 993 -32.37 17.65 37.00
CA GLY A 993 -31.23 16.85 37.48
C GLY A 993 -31.48 15.34 37.46
N GLU A 994 -32.41 14.86 36.64
CA GLU A 994 -32.69 13.43 36.46
C GLU A 994 -31.44 12.69 35.99
N LYS A 995 -31.24 11.45 36.46
CA LYS A 995 -30.06 10.64 36.16
C LYS A 995 -30.34 9.69 34.99
N VAL A 996 -29.55 9.77 33.92
CA VAL A 996 -29.66 8.92 32.73
C VAL A 996 -28.40 8.08 32.59
N LEU A 997 -28.57 6.77 32.42
CA LEU A 997 -27.48 5.84 32.12
C LEU A 997 -27.34 5.65 30.61
N ILE A 998 -26.14 5.85 30.08
CA ILE A 998 -25.79 5.55 28.68
C ILE A 998 -24.92 4.30 28.68
N VAL A 999 -25.29 3.30 27.89
CA VAL A 999 -24.52 2.06 27.71
C VAL A 999 -24.18 1.91 26.24
N ASP A 1000 -22.91 2.11 25.88
CA ASP A 1000 -22.41 2.13 24.51
C ASP A 1000 -20.89 1.89 24.52
N ASP A 1001 -20.38 1.01 23.65
CA ASP A 1001 -18.95 0.67 23.56
C ASP A 1001 -18.14 1.71 22.76
N ASP A 1002 -18.82 2.58 22.00
CA ASP A 1002 -18.17 3.71 21.34
C ASP A 1002 -18.13 4.94 22.26
N ILE A 1003 -16.97 5.15 22.89
CA ILE A 1003 -16.70 6.30 23.77
C ILE A 1003 -16.99 7.66 23.12
N ARG A 1004 -16.93 7.77 21.78
CA ARG A 1004 -17.26 9.01 21.05
C ARG A 1004 -18.76 9.28 21.06
N THR A 1005 -19.57 8.23 20.91
CA THR A 1005 -21.03 8.29 21.00
C THR A 1005 -21.46 8.61 22.43
N VAL A 1006 -20.84 7.94 23.41
CA VAL A 1006 -21.03 8.25 24.84
C VAL A 1006 -20.76 9.73 25.11
N PHE A 1007 -19.60 10.25 24.67
CA PHE A 1007 -19.22 11.64 24.89
C PHE A 1007 -20.19 12.62 24.21
N ALA A 1008 -20.60 12.37 22.97
CA ALA A 1008 -21.52 13.22 22.24
C ALA A 1008 -22.91 13.29 22.90
N LEU A 1009 -23.47 12.13 23.28
CA LEU A 1009 -24.78 12.05 23.95
C LEU A 1009 -24.71 12.65 25.36
N ALA A 1010 -23.65 12.36 26.12
CA ALA A 1010 -23.44 12.94 27.44
C ALA A 1010 -23.39 14.47 27.37
N THR A 1011 -22.63 15.04 26.42
CA THR A 1011 -22.52 16.49 26.22
C THR A 1011 -23.88 17.13 25.93
N VAL A 1012 -24.72 16.51 25.09
CA VAL A 1012 -26.07 17.00 24.78
C VAL A 1012 -26.98 16.97 26.02
N LEU A 1013 -26.97 15.87 26.77
CA LEU A 1013 -27.82 15.71 27.95
C LEU A 1013 -27.39 16.62 29.11
N GLU A 1014 -26.09 16.74 29.36
CA GLU A 1014 -25.53 17.60 30.40
C GLU A 1014 -25.77 19.09 30.11
N ALA A 1015 -25.70 19.51 28.84
CA ALA A 1015 -26.07 20.88 28.42
C ALA A 1015 -27.53 21.23 28.76
N HIS A 1016 -28.38 20.22 28.98
CA HIS A 1016 -29.77 20.36 29.38
C HIS A 1016 -30.03 20.03 30.86
N HIS A 1017 -28.99 19.97 31.70
CA HIS A 1017 -29.05 19.70 33.15
C HIS A 1017 -29.51 18.27 33.53
N VAL A 1018 -29.24 17.29 32.66
CA VAL A 1018 -29.41 15.86 32.98
C VAL A 1018 -28.09 15.31 33.53
N ASN A 1019 -28.15 14.54 34.62
CA ASN A 1019 -26.98 13.89 35.19
C ASN A 1019 -26.70 12.58 34.43
N VAL A 1020 -25.53 12.44 33.82
CA VAL A 1020 -25.21 11.27 33.00
C VAL A 1020 -24.26 10.33 33.75
N VAL A 1021 -24.59 9.04 33.72
CA VAL A 1021 -23.68 7.93 34.08
C VAL A 1021 -23.48 7.09 32.84
N TYR A 1022 -22.29 6.49 32.68
CA TYR A 1022 -21.96 5.72 31.50
C TYR A 1022 -21.45 4.32 31.86
N ALA A 1023 -21.53 3.41 30.89
CA ALA A 1023 -20.93 2.09 30.89
C ALA A 1023 -20.54 1.69 29.46
N GLU A 1024 -19.48 0.90 29.31
CA GLU A 1024 -18.88 0.53 28.03
C GLU A 1024 -19.44 -0.78 27.45
N ASP A 1025 -20.13 -1.60 28.26
CA ASP A 1025 -20.81 -2.81 27.78
C ASP A 1025 -22.07 -3.15 28.59
N GLY A 1026 -22.87 -4.11 28.09
CA GLY A 1026 -24.14 -4.50 28.71
C GLY A 1026 -24.02 -5.07 30.13
N ARG A 1027 -22.88 -5.69 30.49
CA ARG A 1027 -22.62 -6.23 31.84
C ARG A 1027 -22.25 -5.11 32.79
N GLU A 1028 -21.33 -4.23 32.40
CA GLU A 1028 -20.99 -3.04 33.17
C GLU A 1028 -22.22 -2.14 33.35
N GLY A 1029 -23.06 -2.00 32.33
CA GLY A 1029 -24.32 -1.26 32.41
C GLY A 1029 -25.25 -1.77 33.50
N ILE A 1030 -25.33 -3.09 33.71
CA ILE A 1030 -26.07 -3.69 34.82
C ILE A 1030 -25.41 -3.35 36.17
N GLU A 1031 -24.08 -3.49 36.29
CA GLU A 1031 -23.35 -3.17 37.53
C GLU A 1031 -23.48 -1.69 37.92
N VAL A 1032 -23.38 -0.79 36.95
CA VAL A 1032 -23.55 0.66 37.14
C VAL A 1032 -24.99 0.98 37.53
N LEU A 1033 -25.97 0.31 36.93
CA LEU A 1033 -27.38 0.47 37.28
C LEU A 1033 -27.69 0.00 38.71
N GLU A 1034 -27.11 -1.11 39.15
CA GLU A 1034 -27.25 -1.59 40.55
C GLU A 1034 -26.62 -0.64 41.56
N ARG A 1035 -25.50 0.01 41.21
CA ARG A 1035 -24.85 1.04 42.05
C ARG A 1035 -25.58 2.39 42.02
N ASN A 1036 -26.40 2.64 40.99
CA ASN A 1036 -27.15 3.87 40.77
C ASN A 1036 -28.66 3.59 40.66
N ALA A 1037 -29.26 3.06 41.73
CA ALA A 1037 -30.67 2.68 41.75
C ALA A 1037 -31.65 3.87 41.58
N ASP A 1038 -31.15 5.11 41.64
CA ASP A 1038 -31.86 6.37 41.36
C ASP A 1038 -31.88 6.76 39.87
N THR A 1039 -31.33 5.92 38.98
CA THR A 1039 -31.38 6.12 37.52
C THR A 1039 -32.82 6.19 37.03
N SER A 1040 -33.14 7.23 36.27
CA SER A 1040 -34.49 7.55 35.79
C SER A 1040 -34.77 7.01 34.38
N LEU A 1041 -33.74 6.81 33.55
CA LEU A 1041 -33.85 6.26 32.19
C LEU A 1041 -32.52 5.65 31.72
N VAL A 1042 -32.58 4.62 30.87
CA VAL A 1042 -31.39 4.01 30.22
C VAL A 1042 -31.44 4.20 28.70
N LEU A 1043 -30.35 4.69 28.13
CA LEU A 1043 -30.05 4.63 26.71
C LEU A 1043 -29.10 3.45 26.47
N MET A 1044 -29.53 2.46 25.68
CA MET A 1044 -28.83 1.17 25.54
C MET A 1044 -28.49 0.92 24.07
N ASP A 1045 -27.22 0.81 23.73
CA ASP A 1045 -26.83 0.35 22.40
C ASP A 1045 -27.17 -1.14 22.19
N ILE A 1046 -27.45 -1.53 20.94
CA ILE A 1046 -27.74 -2.93 20.60
C ILE A 1046 -26.46 -3.75 20.43
N ALA A 1047 -25.46 -3.21 19.73
CA ALA A 1047 -24.36 -3.97 19.15
C ALA A 1047 -23.07 -3.79 19.97
N MET A 1048 -23.05 -4.36 21.17
CA MET A 1048 -21.92 -4.27 22.10
C MET A 1048 -21.20 -5.61 22.27
N PRO A 1049 -19.86 -5.62 22.46
CA PRO A 1049 -19.09 -6.82 22.78
C PRO A 1049 -19.45 -7.39 24.16
N HIS A 1050 -19.14 -8.68 24.38
CA HIS A 1050 -19.42 -9.45 25.60
C HIS A 1050 -20.91 -9.69 25.91
N MET A 1051 -21.71 -8.64 26.12
CA MET A 1051 -23.15 -8.71 26.36
C MET A 1051 -23.89 -7.69 25.49
N ASP A 1052 -24.68 -8.20 24.55
CA ASP A 1052 -25.49 -7.36 23.66
C ASP A 1052 -26.64 -6.65 24.42
N GLY A 1053 -27.15 -5.56 23.82
CA GLY A 1053 -28.20 -4.75 24.44
C GLY A 1053 -29.50 -5.52 24.70
N HIS A 1054 -29.83 -6.52 23.87
CA HIS A 1054 -31.04 -7.32 24.07
C HIS A 1054 -30.93 -8.24 25.30
N ALA A 1055 -29.76 -8.85 25.51
CA ALA A 1055 -29.45 -9.65 26.67
C ALA A 1055 -29.44 -8.80 27.95
N ALA A 1056 -28.85 -7.60 27.88
CA ALA A 1056 -28.84 -6.64 28.98
C ALA A 1056 -30.26 -6.21 29.38
N VAL A 1057 -31.12 -5.84 28.41
CA VAL A 1057 -32.52 -5.48 28.68
C VAL A 1057 -33.29 -6.63 29.33
N LYS A 1058 -33.16 -7.86 28.83
CA LYS A 1058 -33.81 -9.04 29.45
C LYS A 1058 -33.35 -9.28 30.88
N ALA A 1059 -32.05 -9.10 31.15
CA ALA A 1059 -31.48 -9.23 32.48
C ALA A 1059 -32.02 -8.13 33.43
N ILE A 1060 -32.04 -6.88 32.99
CA ILE A 1060 -32.59 -5.74 33.76
C ILE A 1060 -34.08 -5.95 34.04
N ARG A 1061 -34.86 -6.45 33.07
CA ARG A 1061 -36.29 -6.72 33.25
C ARG A 1061 -36.59 -7.87 34.21
N SER A 1062 -35.64 -8.77 34.42
CA SER A 1062 -35.75 -9.86 35.41
C SER A 1062 -35.49 -9.38 36.84
N MET A 1063 -35.01 -8.15 37.03
CA MET A 1063 -34.76 -7.55 38.35
C MET A 1063 -36.00 -6.79 38.84
N PRO A 1064 -36.62 -7.19 39.97
CA PRO A 1064 -37.85 -6.56 40.46
C PRO A 1064 -37.75 -5.04 40.63
N GLN A 1065 -36.61 -4.55 41.10
CA GLN A 1065 -36.37 -3.12 41.32
C GLN A 1065 -36.31 -2.26 40.04
N PHE A 1066 -36.02 -2.84 38.87
CA PHE A 1066 -35.88 -2.12 37.59
C PHE A 1066 -36.93 -2.53 36.54
N SER A 1067 -37.90 -3.35 36.93
CA SER A 1067 -38.96 -3.86 36.07
C SER A 1067 -39.77 -2.77 35.33
N ARG A 1068 -39.80 -1.54 35.87
CA ARG A 1068 -40.50 -0.38 35.30
C ARG A 1068 -39.59 0.74 34.78
N LEU A 1069 -38.27 0.55 34.83
CA LEU A 1069 -37.32 1.57 34.38
C LEU A 1069 -37.45 1.78 32.85
N PRO A 1070 -37.64 3.01 32.34
CA PRO A 1070 -37.62 3.27 30.91
C PRO A 1070 -36.28 2.89 30.29
N ILE A 1071 -36.29 2.05 29.25
CA ILE A 1071 -35.08 1.69 28.49
C ILE A 1071 -35.33 1.98 27.01
N ILE A 1072 -34.58 2.91 26.43
CA ILE A 1072 -34.63 3.24 25.01
C ILE A 1072 -33.42 2.56 24.34
N MET A 1073 -33.68 1.68 23.38
CA MET A 1073 -32.62 1.03 22.62
C MET A 1073 -32.18 1.89 21.44
N LEU A 1074 -30.88 2.00 21.23
CA LEU A 1074 -30.24 2.71 20.13
C LEU A 1074 -29.68 1.70 19.13
N SER A 1075 -30.02 1.83 17.85
CA SER A 1075 -29.55 0.94 16.79
C SER A 1075 -28.93 1.69 15.64
N ALA A 1076 -27.89 1.14 15.01
CA ALA A 1076 -27.37 1.66 13.76
C ALA A 1076 -28.20 1.25 12.51
N HIS A 1077 -29.18 0.35 12.68
CA HIS A 1077 -30.06 -0.15 11.62
C HIS A 1077 -31.50 0.34 11.82
N ALA A 1078 -32.13 0.78 10.73
CA ALA A 1078 -33.51 1.28 10.70
C ALA A 1078 -34.51 0.21 10.22
N MET A 1079 -34.25 -1.08 10.51
CA MET A 1079 -35.12 -2.18 10.08
C MET A 1079 -36.24 -2.44 11.09
N LYS A 1080 -37.44 -2.70 10.58
CA LYS A 1080 -38.64 -2.97 11.40
C LYS A 1080 -38.47 -4.20 12.30
N ALA A 1081 -37.74 -5.21 11.83
CA ALA A 1081 -37.42 -6.41 12.61
C ALA A 1081 -36.59 -6.11 13.86
N ASP A 1082 -35.69 -5.12 13.80
CA ASP A 1082 -34.85 -4.72 14.94
C ASP A 1082 -35.67 -3.99 16.00
N ALA A 1083 -36.60 -3.12 15.57
CA ALA A 1083 -37.54 -2.45 16.47
C ALA A 1083 -38.49 -3.45 17.15
N GLU A 1084 -39.03 -4.42 16.40
CA GLU A 1084 -39.87 -5.49 16.95
C GLU A 1084 -39.09 -6.37 17.95
N LYS A 1085 -37.84 -6.71 17.64
CA LYS A 1085 -36.94 -7.49 18.51
C LYS A 1085 -36.55 -6.71 19.77
N ALA A 1086 -36.31 -5.40 19.67
CA ALA A 1086 -36.02 -4.52 20.80
C ALA A 1086 -37.20 -4.46 21.77
N LEU A 1087 -38.40 -4.21 21.27
CA LEU A 1087 -39.62 -4.21 22.09
C LEU A 1087 -39.92 -5.59 22.68
N ALA A 1088 -39.74 -6.67 21.91
CA ALA A 1088 -39.90 -8.04 22.40
C ALA A 1088 -38.89 -8.43 23.49
N SER A 1089 -37.70 -7.80 23.52
CA SER A 1089 -36.72 -7.99 24.59
C SER A 1089 -37.07 -7.26 25.89
N GLY A 1090 -38.07 -6.37 25.86
CA GLY A 1090 -38.56 -5.61 27.02
C GLY A 1090 -38.14 -4.13 27.01
N ALA A 1091 -37.61 -3.61 25.90
CA ALA A 1091 -37.33 -2.18 25.77
C ALA A 1091 -38.63 -1.36 25.83
N SER A 1092 -38.54 -0.15 26.36
CA SER A 1092 -39.65 0.80 26.41
C SER A 1092 -39.83 1.52 25.09
N ASP A 1093 -38.72 1.80 24.40
CA ASP A 1093 -38.72 2.48 23.10
C ASP A 1093 -37.48 2.12 22.28
N PHE A 1094 -37.46 2.56 21.03
CA PHE A 1094 -36.39 2.29 20.07
C PHE A 1094 -36.09 3.54 19.24
N MET A 1095 -34.80 3.82 19.02
CA MET A 1095 -34.34 4.94 18.19
C MET A 1095 -33.16 4.53 17.30
N THR A 1096 -33.07 5.13 16.11
CA THR A 1096 -31.99 4.87 15.16
C THR A 1096 -30.88 5.91 15.27
N LYS A 1097 -29.61 5.48 15.21
CA LYS A 1097 -28.42 6.31 15.12
C LYS A 1097 -28.19 6.75 13.65
N PRO A 1098 -27.81 8.00 13.36
CA PRO A 1098 -27.56 9.09 14.30
C PRO A 1098 -28.84 9.61 14.93
N VAL A 1099 -28.77 9.86 16.23
CA VAL A 1099 -29.89 10.35 17.01
C VAL A 1099 -29.95 11.87 16.91
N ASP A 1100 -31.04 12.40 16.35
CA ASP A 1100 -31.32 13.84 16.36
C ASP A 1100 -31.48 14.34 17.80
N SER A 1101 -30.76 15.40 18.18
CA SER A 1101 -30.70 15.89 19.55
C SER A 1101 -32.06 16.42 20.05
N GLN A 1102 -32.85 17.08 19.19
CA GLN A 1102 -34.18 17.54 19.56
C GLN A 1102 -35.15 16.38 19.74
N HIS A 1103 -35.06 15.37 18.87
CA HIS A 1103 -35.85 14.16 18.95
C HIS A 1103 -35.53 13.33 20.21
N LEU A 1104 -34.24 13.18 20.55
CA LEU A 1104 -33.80 12.50 21.77
C LEU A 1104 -34.36 13.16 23.03
N LEU A 1105 -34.21 14.49 23.14
CA LEU A 1105 -34.69 15.23 24.30
C LEU A 1105 -36.22 15.18 24.40
N ALA A 1106 -36.94 15.19 23.26
CA ALA A 1106 -38.39 15.03 23.24
C ALA A 1106 -38.82 13.64 23.74
N ASN A 1107 -38.15 12.57 23.32
CA ASN A 1107 -38.45 11.21 23.77
C ASN A 1107 -38.10 10.98 25.24
N ILE A 1108 -36.95 11.47 25.70
CA ILE A 1108 -36.57 11.40 27.11
C ILE A 1108 -37.59 12.15 27.97
N ARG A 1109 -38.02 13.36 27.58
CA ARG A 1109 -39.09 14.09 28.30
C ARG A 1109 -40.39 13.31 28.34
N ARG A 1110 -40.82 12.72 27.22
CA ARG A 1110 -42.05 11.92 27.16
C ARG A 1110 -42.02 10.79 28.19
N TRP A 1111 -40.92 10.04 28.26
CA TRP A 1111 -40.77 8.90 29.17
C TRP A 1111 -40.51 9.29 30.63
N LEU A 1112 -40.03 10.50 30.90
CA LEU A 1112 -39.89 11.03 32.26
C LEU A 1112 -41.17 11.71 32.78
N GLU A 1113 -42.06 12.18 31.89
CA GLU A 1113 -43.32 12.84 32.24
C GLU A 1113 -44.53 11.88 32.30
N GLU A 1114 -44.49 10.75 31.60
CA GLU A 1114 -45.55 9.73 31.62
C GLU A 1114 -45.36 8.76 32.80
N ASP A 1115 -46.30 8.77 33.76
CA ASP A 1115 -46.43 7.69 34.75
C ASP A 1115 -46.63 6.34 34.00
N PRO A 1116 -45.87 5.27 34.33
CA PRO A 1116 -45.81 4.07 33.50
C PRO A 1116 -47.17 3.36 33.42
N PRO A 1117 -47.59 2.89 32.23
CA PRO A 1117 -48.89 2.23 32.05
C PRO A 1117 -48.98 0.93 32.86
N HIS A 1118 -50.14 0.71 33.50
CA HIS A 1118 -50.47 -0.51 34.23
C HIS A 1118 -50.32 -1.75 33.34
N PRO A 1119 -49.59 -2.81 33.76
CA PRO A 1119 -49.57 -4.06 33.02
C PRO A 1119 -50.94 -4.74 33.10
N GLN A 1120 -51.53 -5.01 31.94
CA GLN A 1120 -52.72 -5.84 31.82
C GLN A 1120 -52.41 -7.23 32.35
N GLN A 1121 -53.11 -7.65 33.42
CA GLN A 1121 -53.05 -8.99 33.95
C GLN A 1121 -53.56 -9.98 32.89
N GLY A 1122 -52.76 -11.02 32.62
CA GLY A 1122 -53.16 -12.17 31.84
C GLY A 1122 -54.36 -12.86 32.49
N GLY A 1123 -55.48 -12.90 31.77
CA GLY A 1123 -56.62 -13.74 32.09
C GLY A 1123 -56.34 -15.19 31.72
N ALA A 1124 -55.70 -15.94 32.61
CA ALA A 1124 -55.77 -17.39 32.63
C ALA A 1124 -57.04 -17.81 33.40
N GLY A 1125 -58.07 -18.23 32.67
CA GLY A 1125 -59.32 -18.74 33.25
C GLY A 1125 -60.12 -19.53 32.23
N GLY A 1126 -59.78 -20.80 32.04
CA GLY A 1126 -60.51 -21.70 31.15
C GLY A 1126 -60.16 -23.16 31.41
N ARG A 1127 -61.02 -23.84 32.17
CA ARG A 1127 -60.91 -25.21 32.70
C ARG A 1127 -60.79 -26.30 31.63
N PHE A 1128 -60.12 -27.39 32.02
CA PHE A 1128 -60.36 -28.77 31.58
C PHE A 1128 -61.86 -29.09 31.41
N THR A 1129 -62.23 -29.72 30.29
CA THR A 1129 -62.81 -31.09 30.17
C THR A 1129 -63.28 -31.31 28.73
N GLY A 1130 -62.88 -32.43 28.10
CA GLY A 1130 -63.37 -32.91 26.81
C GLY A 1130 -62.34 -33.70 26.05
#